data_AF-A0A1G9N806-F1
#
_entry.id   AF-A0A1G9N806-F1
#
_cell.length_a   1.000
_cell.length_b   1.000
_cell.length_c   1.000
_cell.angle_alpha   90.00
_cell.angle_beta   90.00
_cell.angle_gamma   90.00
#
_symmetry.space_group_name_H-M   'P 1'
#
loop_
_entity.id
_entity.type
_entity.pdbx_description
1 polymer ?
#
loop_
_entity_poly.entity_id
_entity_poly.type
_entity_poly.pdbx_seq_one_letter_code
_entity_poly.pdbx_strand_id
1 'polypeptide(L)'
;MGLRRLGRGSLPGWAVLWVGLALTLGAALIIPAHAPPQYQSTARLLLLLPPDARSTEVNPYLNLPNGLIVLSMLVAQVPDGDAARDAMAAEGLESQFEVGLDPSRPVVTLSVEGTDPDDVVRTRDWLVALLEAELLRVQTEEGAPARHVADTYSILAEPSADRIQGDPLRASAGFVAAGTVLSVLAALAVERRRSSPVPDFTTPETGGFFPAWMFVALFAVLLLVIPTRLVVGPIGAPGAPANLLALGGLLWWTAATLGGQLRRFDLSPLRLGVGLLVGVTLLSYAFGHVQGWYQPADVRPRYGARNWRLADVPEMTEVAVSASDRGLLALAGWVGIALVTAEGIRTWREMHRVLVWLVGAATVAAAIGVVQYFTGFNAATLIDLPGLSASAEFGRGIARSDLVRVVSTSTHPIELGVVMACLLPIALHVGLYSKRLIGWLPTLMVGLATLMTVSRSGIVVAAVALVVLFLGWPNRWRMMALLALPVMGLVGPVALPGLLGTIRSLFTNLGDDPSITGRTDDYDLVFRLIGEHPLFGLGLFTFVPMVYRTIDNQALVLLLEIGVVGTLAFFALVLVGVGQGISVHRRGRDDQERHAGLAVTASLAGVVTSYITFDALGFRQVAGLTFLFLGLAGALWGLTRQVERTHHG
;
A
#
# COMPACT_ATOMS: atom_id res chain seq x y z
N MET A 1 41.84 37.84 3.09
CA MET A 1 41.33 37.14 4.29
C MET A 1 40.14 37.92 4.82
N GLY A 2 38.88 37.42 4.71
CA GLY A 2 37.78 38.19 5.32
C GLY A 2 36.33 37.97 4.88
N LEU A 3 35.97 37.01 4.03
CA LEU A 3 34.55 36.80 3.62
C LEU A 3 34.03 35.35 3.73
N ARG A 4 34.84 34.40 4.22
CA ARG A 4 34.42 33.00 4.44
C ARG A 4 33.95 32.67 5.88
N ARG A 5 33.89 33.65 6.79
CA ARG A 5 33.56 33.40 8.22
C ARG A 5 32.15 33.78 8.67
N LEU A 6 31.29 34.28 7.77
CA LEU A 6 29.90 34.65 8.10
C LEU A 6 28.86 33.53 7.91
N GLY A 7 29.26 32.33 7.50
CA GLY A 7 28.35 31.16 7.36
C GLY A 7 28.21 30.28 8.60
N ARG A 8 28.69 30.71 9.78
CA ARG A 8 28.82 29.86 11.00
C ARG A 8 27.75 30.08 12.07
N GLY A 9 26.61 30.68 11.74
CA GLY A 9 25.50 30.92 12.67
C GLY A 9 24.48 29.79 12.81
N SER A 10 24.77 28.55 12.39
CA SER A 10 23.86 27.43 12.65
C SER A 10 23.95 27.01 14.12
N LEU A 11 22.86 26.47 14.70
CA LEU A 11 22.90 25.80 16.01
C LEU A 11 23.71 24.50 15.92
N PRO A 12 24.44 24.08 16.96
CA PRO A 12 25.08 22.77 16.99
C PRO A 12 24.06 21.62 16.97
N GLY A 13 24.46 20.46 16.43
CA GLY A 13 23.56 19.32 16.27
C GLY A 13 22.85 18.91 17.57
N TRP A 14 23.54 18.97 18.71
CA TRP A 14 22.95 18.71 20.03
C TRP A 14 21.87 19.74 20.42
N ALA A 15 22.04 21.01 20.08
CA ALA A 15 21.04 22.04 20.36
C ALA A 15 19.79 21.85 19.48
N VAL A 16 19.98 21.48 18.21
CA VAL A 16 18.88 21.12 17.30
C VAL A 16 18.08 19.93 17.84
N LEU A 17 18.78 18.91 18.36
CA LEU A 17 18.16 17.75 18.98
C LEU A 17 17.29 18.15 20.19
N TRP A 18 17.82 18.92 21.14
CA TRP A 18 17.06 19.32 22.34
C TRP A 18 15.86 20.20 22.03
N VAL A 19 16.00 21.16 21.11
CA VAL A 19 14.87 21.98 20.66
C VAL A 19 13.79 21.11 20.02
N GLY A 20 14.19 20.18 19.16
CA GLY A 20 13.26 19.23 18.53
C GLY A 20 12.53 18.35 19.55
N LEU A 21 13.24 17.81 20.54
CA LEU A 21 12.64 17.00 21.62
C LEU A 21 11.68 17.80 22.51
N ALA A 22 12.00 19.07 22.81
CA ALA A 22 11.12 19.95 23.57
C ALA A 22 9.81 20.25 22.82
N LEU A 23 9.89 20.56 21.53
CA LEU A 23 8.70 20.73 20.67
C LEU A 23 7.88 19.44 20.57
N THR A 24 8.56 18.30 20.49
CA THR A 24 7.94 16.98 20.45
C THR A 24 7.12 16.70 21.71
N LEU A 25 7.68 17.00 22.89
CA LEU A 25 7.00 16.82 24.16
C LEU A 25 5.76 17.73 24.26
N GLY A 26 5.87 18.99 23.81
CA GLY A 26 4.74 19.91 23.73
C GLY A 26 3.62 19.39 22.84
N ALA A 27 3.96 18.94 21.62
CA ALA A 27 2.99 18.37 20.68
C ALA A 27 2.30 17.12 21.24
N ALA A 28 3.07 16.21 21.85
CA ALA A 28 2.54 14.96 22.39
C ALA A 28 1.57 15.14 23.56
N LEU A 29 1.70 16.23 24.33
CA LEU A 29 0.84 16.54 25.47
C LEU A 29 -0.36 17.42 25.11
N ILE A 30 -0.15 18.42 24.23
CA ILE A 30 -1.16 19.44 23.94
C ILE A 30 -2.16 18.96 22.89
N ILE A 31 -1.70 18.34 21.80
CA ILE A 31 -2.54 18.04 20.63
C ILE A 31 -3.65 17.03 20.99
N PRO A 32 -3.37 15.87 21.61
CA PRO A 32 -4.43 14.92 21.94
C PRO A 32 -5.42 15.46 22.99
N ALA A 33 -4.98 16.37 23.86
CA ALA A 33 -5.81 16.95 24.93
C ALA A 33 -6.77 18.04 24.44
N HIS A 34 -6.49 18.68 23.30
CA HIS A 34 -7.27 19.81 22.76
C HIS A 34 -7.93 19.50 21.42
N ALA A 35 -7.93 18.24 20.98
CA ALA A 35 -8.66 17.84 19.79
C ALA A 35 -10.18 18.00 20.03
N PRO A 36 -10.90 18.72 19.15
CA PRO A 36 -12.34 18.91 19.30
C PRO A 36 -13.02 17.54 19.26
N PRO A 37 -13.95 17.24 20.19
CA PRO A 37 -14.68 16.00 20.14
C PRO A 37 -15.60 15.98 18.91
N GLN A 38 -15.59 14.87 18.19
CA GLN A 38 -16.57 14.57 17.15
C GLN A 38 -17.39 13.37 17.58
N TYR A 39 -18.66 13.37 17.20
CA TYR A 39 -19.61 12.30 17.47
C TYR A 39 -20.30 11.90 16.18
N GLN A 40 -20.57 10.61 16.03
CA GLN A 40 -21.33 10.05 14.93
C GLN A 40 -22.55 9.31 15.48
N SER A 41 -23.66 9.36 14.75
CA SER A 41 -24.76 8.44 14.98
C SER A 41 -25.38 7.97 13.67
N THR A 42 -25.62 6.67 13.57
CA THR A 42 -26.15 6.05 12.36
C THR A 42 -27.57 5.52 12.53
N ALA A 43 -28.35 5.59 11.44
CA ALA A 43 -29.67 4.96 11.33
C ALA A 43 -29.82 4.23 10.00
N ARG A 44 -30.50 3.08 10.01
CA ARG A 44 -30.76 2.30 8.78
C ARG A 44 -32.24 1.96 8.63
N LEU A 45 -32.79 2.40 7.51
CA LEU A 45 -34.19 2.24 7.16
C LEU A 45 -34.29 1.18 6.05
N LEU A 46 -34.87 0.02 6.36
CA LEU A 46 -35.24 -0.96 5.34
C LEU A 46 -36.68 -0.69 4.91
N LEU A 47 -36.87 -0.44 3.62
CA LEU A 47 -38.21 -0.29 3.08
C LEU A 47 -38.79 -1.69 2.83
N LEU A 48 -39.90 -1.99 3.49
CA LEU A 48 -40.64 -3.23 3.33
C LEU A 48 -42.08 -2.97 2.94
N LEU A 49 -42.68 -3.97 2.29
CA LEU A 49 -44.12 -3.99 2.07
C LEU A 49 -44.83 -4.62 3.27
N PRO A 50 -46.07 -4.20 3.56
CA PRO A 50 -46.91 -4.86 4.54
C PRO A 50 -47.06 -6.36 4.21
N PRO A 51 -47.11 -7.25 5.22
CA PRO A 51 -47.19 -8.70 5.02
C PRO A 51 -48.43 -9.16 4.22
N ASP A 52 -49.50 -8.36 4.22
CA ASP A 52 -50.76 -8.64 3.52
C ASP A 52 -50.84 -8.04 2.10
N ALA A 53 -49.76 -7.45 1.59
CA ALA A 53 -49.68 -6.89 0.24
C ALA A 53 -49.71 -8.01 -0.83
N ARG A 54 -50.89 -8.58 -1.08
CA ARG A 54 -51.16 -9.47 -2.22
C ARG A 54 -52.35 -8.94 -3.02
N SER A 55 -52.11 -8.80 -4.31
CA SER A 55 -53.05 -8.75 -5.45
C SER A 55 -53.56 -7.38 -5.94
N THR A 56 -53.32 -7.22 -7.25
CA THR A 56 -54.10 -6.54 -8.31
C THR A 56 -54.33 -5.02 -8.30
N GLU A 57 -54.19 -4.30 -7.19
CA GLU A 57 -54.11 -2.82 -7.21
C GLU A 57 -52.76 -2.38 -6.65
N VAL A 58 -51.86 -2.02 -7.56
CA VAL A 58 -50.43 -1.93 -7.26
C VAL A 58 -50.04 -0.46 -7.20
N ASN A 59 -49.55 -0.02 -6.03
CA ASN A 59 -48.80 1.21 -5.86
C ASN A 59 -47.89 1.46 -7.09
N PRO A 60 -48.03 2.58 -7.81
CA PRO A 60 -47.39 2.79 -9.12
C PRO A 60 -45.88 2.56 -9.10
N TYR A 61 -45.21 2.90 -8.01
CA TYR A 61 -43.78 2.67 -7.84
C TYR A 61 -43.42 1.20 -7.78
N LEU A 62 -44.28 0.33 -7.23
CA LEU A 62 -44.05 -1.11 -7.16
C LEU A 62 -44.25 -1.82 -8.51
N ASN A 63 -44.88 -1.16 -9.49
CA ASN A 63 -44.94 -1.66 -10.87
C ASN A 63 -43.61 -1.48 -11.62
N LEU A 64 -42.72 -0.63 -11.11
CA LEU A 64 -41.39 -0.46 -11.68
C LEU A 64 -40.50 -1.67 -11.32
N PRO A 65 -39.61 -2.11 -12.23
CA PRO A 65 -38.57 -3.04 -11.88
C PRO A 65 -37.76 -2.52 -10.69
N ASN A 66 -37.70 -3.30 -9.61
CA ASN A 66 -37.11 -2.88 -8.33
C ASN A 66 -37.77 -1.64 -7.70
N GLY A 67 -39.10 -1.53 -7.75
CA GLY A 67 -39.85 -0.37 -7.26
C GLY A 67 -39.48 0.16 -5.88
N LEU A 68 -39.19 -0.72 -4.90
CA LEU A 68 -38.72 -0.31 -3.57
C LEU A 68 -37.34 0.37 -3.59
N ILE A 69 -36.46 -0.04 -4.50
CA ILE A 69 -35.15 0.61 -4.71
C ILE A 69 -35.37 1.99 -5.32
N VAL A 70 -36.26 2.10 -6.31
CA VAL A 70 -36.62 3.41 -6.91
C VAL A 70 -37.20 4.35 -5.85
N LEU A 71 -38.09 3.86 -4.98
CA LEU A 71 -38.62 4.62 -3.85
C LEU A 71 -37.51 5.07 -2.90
N SER A 72 -36.58 4.17 -2.54
CA SER A 72 -35.46 4.54 -1.67
C SER A 72 -34.60 5.66 -2.28
N MET A 73 -34.34 5.61 -3.59
CA MET A 73 -33.57 6.64 -4.30
C MET A 73 -34.30 7.99 -4.32
N LEU A 74 -35.62 7.99 -4.51
CA LEU A 74 -36.41 9.21 -4.53
C LEU A 74 -36.43 9.89 -3.15
N VAL A 75 -36.71 9.11 -2.10
CA VAL A 75 -36.81 9.60 -0.73
C VAL A 75 -35.46 10.08 -0.20
N ALA A 76 -34.37 9.38 -0.52
CA ALA A 76 -33.02 9.75 -0.07
C ALA A 76 -32.48 11.07 -0.64
N GLN A 77 -33.08 11.62 -1.70
CA GLN A 77 -32.67 12.92 -2.26
C GLN A 77 -33.30 14.11 -1.54
N VAL A 78 -34.35 13.89 -0.74
CA VAL A 78 -35.09 14.99 -0.09
C VAL A 78 -34.26 15.80 0.90
N PRO A 79 -33.40 15.19 1.74
CA PRO A 79 -32.54 15.94 2.64
C PRO A 79 -31.60 16.94 1.93
N ASP A 80 -31.23 16.68 0.67
CA ASP A 80 -30.34 17.56 -0.10
C ASP A 80 -31.04 18.83 -0.63
N GLY A 81 -32.37 18.90 -0.58
CA GLY A 81 -33.16 20.03 -1.08
C GLY A 81 -33.10 21.26 -0.17
N ASP A 82 -33.18 22.46 -0.77
CA ASP A 82 -33.13 23.74 -0.03
C ASP A 82 -34.22 23.83 1.06
N ALA A 83 -35.42 23.31 0.79
CA ALA A 83 -36.51 23.30 1.77
C ALA A 83 -36.21 22.44 3.01
N ALA A 84 -35.52 21.31 2.84
CA ALA A 84 -35.11 20.47 3.96
C ALA A 84 -34.01 21.16 4.77
N ARG A 85 -33.06 21.82 4.11
CA ARG A 85 -32.01 22.60 4.78
C ARG A 85 -32.57 23.78 5.58
N ASP A 86 -33.54 24.51 5.02
CA ASP A 86 -34.22 25.61 5.70
C ASP A 86 -35.02 25.11 6.92
N ALA A 87 -35.71 23.97 6.79
CA ALA A 87 -36.45 23.34 7.88
C ALA A 87 -35.51 22.83 8.99
N MET A 88 -34.38 22.23 8.63
CA MET A 88 -33.35 21.79 9.56
C MET A 88 -32.76 22.99 10.33
N ALA A 89 -32.44 24.08 9.63
CA ALA A 89 -31.95 25.32 10.24
C ALA A 89 -32.99 25.95 11.18
N ALA A 90 -34.29 25.88 10.84
CA ALA A 90 -35.37 26.39 11.69
C ALA A 90 -35.53 25.61 13.00
N GLU A 91 -35.21 24.31 13.02
CA GLU A 91 -35.18 23.45 14.21
C GLU A 91 -33.89 23.63 15.05
N GLY A 92 -32.95 24.45 14.57
CA GLY A 92 -31.67 24.73 15.22
C GLY A 92 -30.69 23.55 15.16
N LEU A 93 -30.81 22.69 14.14
CA LEU A 93 -29.95 21.53 13.94
C LEU A 93 -28.73 21.93 13.09
N GLU A 94 -27.53 21.70 13.61
CA GLU A 94 -26.27 22.16 12.98
C GLU A 94 -25.38 21.02 12.49
N SER A 95 -25.66 19.78 12.93
CA SER A 95 -24.87 18.59 12.58
C SER A 95 -24.90 18.30 11.07
N GLN A 96 -23.77 17.82 10.57
CA GLN A 96 -23.64 17.39 9.18
C GLN A 96 -24.22 15.99 9.02
N PHE A 97 -24.75 15.68 7.84
CA PHE A 97 -25.31 14.36 7.58
C PHE A 97 -24.94 13.86 6.20
N GLU A 98 -24.95 12.54 6.07
CA GLU A 98 -24.80 11.82 4.82
C GLU A 98 -25.92 10.79 4.67
N VAL A 99 -26.47 10.70 3.46
CA VAL A 99 -27.48 9.71 3.10
C VAL A 99 -26.87 8.69 2.13
N GLY A 100 -26.68 7.47 2.61
CA GLY A 100 -26.18 6.34 1.83
C GLY A 100 -27.30 5.52 1.21
N LEU A 101 -27.18 5.19 -0.07
CA LEU A 101 -28.13 4.36 -0.82
C LEU A 101 -27.53 3.01 -1.23
N ASP A 102 -28.39 2.00 -1.38
CA ASP A 102 -28.05 0.73 -2.02
C ASP A 102 -28.82 0.50 -3.34
N PRO A 103 -28.19 0.58 -4.54
CA PRO A 103 -28.88 0.36 -5.81
C PRO A 103 -29.28 -1.10 -6.04
N SER A 104 -28.89 -2.02 -5.15
CA SER A 104 -29.28 -3.43 -5.19
C SER A 104 -30.29 -3.81 -4.11
N ARG A 105 -30.59 -2.92 -3.15
CA ARG A 105 -31.42 -3.22 -1.98
C ARG A 105 -32.23 -2.00 -1.55
N PRO A 106 -33.47 -2.15 -1.08
CA PRO A 106 -34.29 -1.02 -0.65
C PRO A 106 -33.92 -0.56 0.77
N VAL A 107 -32.65 -0.19 0.98
CA VAL A 107 -32.11 0.26 2.27
C VAL A 107 -31.55 1.67 2.12
N VAL A 108 -31.95 2.56 3.03
CA VAL A 108 -31.38 3.89 3.20
C VAL A 108 -30.56 3.90 4.50
N THR A 109 -29.33 4.38 4.42
CA THR A 109 -28.44 4.57 5.56
C THR A 109 -28.32 6.07 5.82
N LEU A 110 -28.39 6.48 7.08
CA LEU A 110 -28.07 7.81 7.55
C LEU A 110 -26.83 7.75 8.43
N SER A 111 -25.90 8.66 8.22
CA SER A 111 -24.82 9.00 9.16
C SER A 111 -24.94 10.47 9.49
N VAL A 112 -24.92 10.81 10.77
CA VAL A 112 -24.90 12.20 11.23
C VAL A 112 -23.66 12.42 12.08
N GLU A 113 -22.95 13.52 11.84
CA GLU A 113 -21.70 13.87 12.49
C GLU A 113 -21.71 15.31 12.99
N GLY A 114 -21.17 15.51 14.19
CA GLY A 114 -21.19 16.82 14.83
C GLY A 114 -20.32 16.88 16.08
N THR A 115 -20.19 18.08 16.64
CA THR A 115 -19.42 18.31 17.88
C THR A 115 -20.26 18.20 19.15
N ASP A 116 -21.59 18.30 19.02
CA ASP A 116 -22.55 18.16 20.12
C ASP A 116 -23.30 16.82 19.98
N PRO A 117 -23.15 15.88 20.95
CA PRO A 117 -23.80 14.57 20.86
C PRO A 117 -25.32 14.64 20.87
N ASP A 118 -25.92 15.64 21.55
CA ASP A 118 -27.38 15.76 21.63
C ASP A 118 -27.95 16.26 20.29
N ASP A 119 -27.25 17.21 19.64
CA ASP A 119 -27.61 17.70 18.31
C ASP A 119 -27.49 16.61 17.24
N VAL A 120 -26.45 15.77 17.32
CA VAL A 120 -26.25 14.64 16.39
C VAL A 120 -27.43 13.66 16.44
N VAL A 121 -27.86 13.27 17.65
CA VAL A 121 -29.01 12.37 17.82
C VAL A 121 -30.30 13.02 17.34
N ARG A 122 -30.55 14.29 17.71
CA ARG A 122 -31.74 15.03 17.29
C ARG A 122 -31.82 15.18 15.76
N THR A 123 -30.69 15.49 15.13
CA THR A 123 -30.60 15.64 13.67
C THR A 123 -30.88 14.32 12.96
N ARG A 124 -30.33 13.21 13.46
CA ARG A 124 -30.61 11.87 12.93
C ARG A 124 -32.09 11.51 13.05
N ASP A 125 -32.69 11.71 14.21
CA ASP A 125 -34.10 11.39 14.44
C ASP A 125 -35.03 12.27 13.58
N TRP A 126 -34.67 13.54 13.41
CA TRP A 126 -35.35 14.44 12.48
C TRP A 126 -35.25 13.95 11.02
N LEU A 127 -34.07 13.52 10.58
CA LEU A 127 -33.87 12.95 9.24
C LEU A 127 -34.69 11.67 9.04
N VAL A 128 -34.73 10.78 10.03
CA VAL A 128 -35.60 9.58 9.97
C VAL A 128 -37.06 10.00 9.77
N ALA A 129 -37.57 10.91 10.61
CA ALA A 129 -38.94 11.39 10.50
C ALA A 129 -39.24 12.08 9.16
N LEU A 130 -38.29 12.84 8.62
CA LEU A 130 -38.39 13.47 7.30
C LEU A 130 -38.53 12.42 6.19
N LEU A 131 -37.69 11.38 6.19
CA LEU A 131 -37.72 10.34 5.18
C LEU A 131 -38.98 9.47 5.29
N GLU A 132 -39.46 9.20 6.50
CA GLU A 132 -40.73 8.49 6.73
C GLU A 132 -41.93 9.29 6.21
N ALA A 133 -41.97 10.59 6.51
CA ALA A 133 -43.00 11.49 6.02
C ALA A 133 -42.98 11.58 4.49
N GLU A 134 -41.79 11.68 3.89
CA GLU A 134 -41.66 11.75 2.44
C GLU A 134 -42.04 10.44 1.75
N LEU A 135 -41.60 9.30 2.30
CA LEU A 135 -41.97 7.98 1.78
C LEU A 135 -43.48 7.81 1.76
N LEU A 136 -44.19 8.26 2.79
CA LEU A 136 -45.64 8.27 2.80
C LEU A 136 -46.20 9.24 1.75
N ARG A 137 -45.70 10.48 1.70
CA ARG A 137 -46.17 11.54 0.79
C ARG A 137 -46.13 11.11 -0.67
N VAL A 138 -44.97 10.67 -1.17
CA VAL A 138 -44.80 10.30 -2.61
C VAL A 138 -45.72 9.17 -3.02
N GLN A 139 -45.96 8.20 -2.13
CA GLN A 139 -46.87 7.09 -2.41
C GLN A 139 -48.33 7.53 -2.39
N THR A 140 -48.72 8.40 -1.44
CA THR A 140 -50.11 8.89 -1.34
C THR A 140 -50.51 9.86 -2.45
N GLU A 141 -49.60 10.73 -2.91
CA GLU A 141 -49.85 11.66 -4.02
C GLU A 141 -50.12 10.92 -5.33
N GLU A 142 -49.42 9.81 -5.57
CA GLU A 142 -49.63 8.92 -6.72
C GLU A 142 -50.79 7.93 -6.51
N GLY A 143 -51.58 8.10 -5.46
CA GLY A 143 -52.80 7.32 -5.22
C GLY A 143 -52.55 5.89 -4.75
N ALA A 144 -51.43 5.59 -4.09
CA ALA A 144 -51.17 4.25 -3.54
C ALA A 144 -52.27 3.86 -2.52
N PRO A 145 -52.89 2.68 -2.65
CA PRO A 145 -53.87 2.20 -1.68
C PRO A 145 -53.24 2.04 -0.29
N ALA A 146 -53.96 2.39 0.78
CA ALA A 146 -53.46 2.34 2.16
C ALA A 146 -52.89 0.98 2.62
N ARG A 147 -53.25 -0.13 1.92
CA ARG A 147 -52.76 -1.49 2.20
C ARG A 147 -51.49 -1.87 1.40
N HIS A 148 -51.02 -0.98 0.51
CA HIS A 148 -49.89 -1.19 -0.40
C HIS A 148 -48.85 -0.06 -0.30
N VAL A 149 -48.89 0.73 0.78
CA VAL A 149 -47.87 1.72 1.11
C VAL A 149 -46.67 0.97 1.72
N ALA A 150 -45.50 1.14 1.12
CA ALA A 150 -44.24 0.68 1.69
C ALA A 150 -43.92 1.49 2.94
N ASP A 151 -43.45 0.80 3.96
CA ASP A 151 -43.14 1.37 5.27
C ASP A 151 -41.65 1.19 5.58
N THR A 152 -41.11 2.06 6.42
CA THR A 152 -39.75 1.93 6.93
C THR A 152 -39.74 1.00 8.15
N TYR A 153 -38.89 -0.01 8.10
CA TYR A 153 -38.48 -0.72 9.29
C TYR A 153 -37.11 -0.20 9.67
N SER A 154 -37.04 0.59 10.75
CA SER A 154 -35.77 0.97 11.37
C SER A 154 -35.14 -0.28 11.98
N ILE A 155 -34.11 -0.82 11.33
CA ILE A 155 -33.47 -2.07 11.78
C ILE A 155 -32.40 -1.78 12.83
N LEU A 156 -31.72 -0.63 12.73
CA LEU A 156 -30.69 -0.16 13.66
C LEU A 156 -30.65 1.38 13.62
N ALA A 157 -31.38 2.05 14.50
CA ALA A 157 -31.04 3.41 14.90
C ALA A 157 -30.25 3.32 16.21
N GLU A 158 -29.02 3.85 16.22
CA GLU A 158 -28.19 3.81 17.42
C GLU A 158 -28.86 4.63 18.54
N PRO A 159 -28.85 4.18 19.81
CA PRO A 159 -29.54 4.92 20.87
C PRO A 159 -28.82 6.20 21.30
N SER A 160 -27.54 6.36 20.95
CA SER A 160 -26.68 7.49 21.33
C SER A 160 -25.69 7.79 20.21
N ALA A 161 -25.10 9.00 20.24
CA ALA A 161 -23.98 9.34 19.38
C ALA A 161 -22.67 8.81 19.99
N ASP A 162 -21.93 8.04 19.20
CA ASP A 162 -20.63 7.52 19.60
C ASP A 162 -19.53 8.53 19.27
N ARG A 163 -18.58 8.68 20.19
CA ARG A 163 -17.46 9.60 20.01
C ARG A 163 -16.48 9.04 19.00
N ILE A 164 -16.24 9.76 17.90
CA ILE A 164 -15.18 9.46 16.94
C ILE A 164 -13.86 9.88 17.58
N GLN A 165 -13.16 8.91 18.17
CA GLN A 165 -11.84 9.12 18.74
C GLN A 165 -11.03 7.84 18.64
N GLY A 166 -9.75 7.97 18.28
CA GLY A 166 -8.80 6.89 18.39
C GLY A 166 -8.32 6.70 19.84
N ASP A 167 -7.01 6.55 20.01
CA ASP A 167 -6.41 6.28 21.32
C ASP A 167 -5.42 7.40 21.67
N PRO A 168 -5.68 8.22 22.71
CA PRO A 168 -4.84 9.35 23.03
C PRO A 168 -3.42 8.95 23.49
N LEU A 169 -3.25 7.77 24.11
CA LEU A 169 -1.94 7.29 24.52
C LEU A 169 -1.10 6.90 23.30
N ARG A 170 -1.72 6.24 22.33
CA ARG A 170 -1.08 5.90 21.05
C ARG A 170 -0.75 7.14 20.24
N ALA A 171 -1.64 8.13 20.23
CA ALA A 171 -1.38 9.43 19.61
C ALA A 171 -0.13 10.10 20.22
N SER A 172 -0.05 10.23 21.55
CA SER A 172 1.12 10.79 22.24
C SER A 172 2.39 9.99 21.95
N ALA A 173 2.33 8.66 21.99
CA ALA A 173 3.47 7.80 21.66
C ALA A 173 3.95 8.00 20.22
N GLY A 174 3.01 8.11 19.26
CA GLY A 174 3.30 8.40 17.87
C GLY A 174 4.02 9.74 17.69
N PHE A 175 3.55 10.81 18.34
CA PHE A 175 4.23 12.12 18.33
C PHE A 175 5.64 12.04 18.89
N VAL A 176 5.83 11.38 20.04
CA VAL A 176 7.16 11.22 20.65
C VAL A 176 8.10 10.45 19.74
N ALA A 177 7.64 9.35 19.15
CA ALA A 177 8.45 8.54 18.23
C ALA A 177 8.82 9.33 16.97
N ALA A 178 7.84 9.97 16.33
CA ALA A 178 8.05 10.80 15.13
C ALA A 178 9.05 11.94 15.40
N GLY A 179 8.80 12.70 16.46
CA GLY A 179 9.63 13.85 16.82
C GLY A 179 11.05 13.45 17.19
N THR A 180 11.24 12.31 17.85
CA THR A 180 12.57 11.76 18.13
C THR A 180 13.32 11.42 16.83
N VAL A 181 12.69 10.67 15.91
CA VAL A 181 13.30 10.30 14.62
C VAL A 181 13.68 11.55 13.82
N LEU A 182 12.75 12.50 13.67
CA LEU A 182 12.98 13.72 12.91
C LEU A 182 14.06 14.62 13.55
N SER A 183 14.10 14.73 14.87
CA SER A 183 15.10 15.51 15.60
C SER A 183 16.50 14.92 15.46
N VAL A 184 16.62 13.59 15.54
CA VAL A 184 17.91 12.89 15.30
C VAL A 184 18.39 13.11 13.87
N LEU A 185 17.51 12.98 12.87
CA LEU A 185 17.87 13.23 11.47
C LEU A 185 18.30 14.67 11.23
N ALA A 186 17.59 15.64 11.81
CA ALA A 186 17.93 17.05 11.71
C ALA A 186 19.29 17.35 12.35
N ALA A 187 19.55 16.79 13.54
CA ALA A 187 20.83 16.91 14.23
C ALA A 187 21.99 16.33 13.39
N LEU A 188 21.83 15.12 12.85
CA LEU A 188 22.82 14.48 11.98
C LEU A 188 23.06 15.29 10.70
N ALA A 189 22.01 15.88 10.11
CA ALA A 189 22.12 16.66 8.88
C ALA A 189 22.89 17.96 9.10
N VAL A 190 22.70 18.59 10.26
CA VAL A 190 23.46 19.77 10.69
C VAL A 190 24.92 19.41 10.96
N GLU A 191 25.17 18.30 11.65
CA GLU A 191 26.54 17.86 11.97
C GLU A 191 27.33 17.52 10.71
N ARG A 192 26.71 16.83 9.75
CA ARG A 192 27.32 16.54 8.44
C ARG A 192 27.74 17.79 7.67
N ARG A 193 27.02 18.91 7.82
CA ARG A 193 27.39 20.19 7.17
C ARG A 193 28.57 20.87 7.88
N ARG A 194 28.85 20.51 9.13
CA ARG A 194 29.89 21.11 9.98
C ARG A 194 31.22 20.36 9.88
N SER A 195 31.20 19.04 9.76
CA SER A 195 32.41 18.22 9.72
C SER A 195 33.03 18.18 8.31
N SER A 196 34.35 18.40 8.21
CA SER A 196 35.13 17.95 7.04
C SER A 196 35.34 16.43 7.13
N PRO A 197 35.42 15.69 6.01
CA PRO A 197 35.71 14.26 6.06
C PRO A 197 37.15 14.01 6.50
N VAL A 198 37.44 12.83 7.10
CA VAL A 198 38.74 12.15 7.39
C VAL A 198 39.01 11.98 8.91
N PRO A 199 39.57 10.85 9.42
CA PRO A 199 40.27 9.76 8.72
C PRO A 199 39.68 8.35 8.77
N ASP A 200 40.26 7.58 7.85
CA ASP A 200 40.24 6.15 7.60
C ASP A 200 40.77 5.34 8.79
N PHE A 201 40.01 4.33 9.22
CA PHE A 201 40.49 3.31 10.15
C PHE A 201 40.55 1.98 9.40
N THR A 202 41.79 1.52 9.19
CA THR A 202 42.16 0.30 8.46
C THR A 202 41.60 -0.97 9.10
N THR A 203 41.05 -1.82 8.23
CA THR A 203 40.75 -3.28 8.36
C THR A 203 39.87 -3.82 9.51
N PRO A 204 39.21 -4.99 9.31
CA PRO A 204 38.15 -5.49 10.19
C PRO A 204 38.65 -6.60 11.12
N GLU A 205 38.32 -6.52 12.41
CA GLU A 205 38.30 -7.73 13.23
C GLU A 205 37.11 -8.58 12.80
N THR A 206 37.45 -9.74 12.23
CA THR A 206 36.57 -10.86 11.93
C THR A 206 36.13 -11.52 13.25
N GLY A 207 35.19 -10.91 13.95
CA GLY A 207 34.36 -11.60 14.94
C GLY A 207 33.23 -12.32 14.20
N GLY A 208 32.98 -13.60 14.51
CA GLY A 208 32.07 -14.53 13.82
C GLY A 208 30.60 -14.14 13.78
N PHE A 209 30.26 -13.03 13.13
CA PHE A 209 28.89 -12.58 12.90
C PHE A 209 28.29 -13.20 11.64
N PHE A 210 26.99 -13.49 11.72
CA PHE A 210 26.17 -13.92 10.58
C PHE A 210 26.30 -12.88 9.43
N PRO A 211 26.75 -13.27 8.23
CA PRO A 211 27.05 -12.30 7.19
C PRO A 211 25.77 -11.75 6.57
N ALA A 212 25.70 -10.42 6.38
CA ALA A 212 24.49 -9.72 5.93
C ALA A 212 23.96 -10.23 4.57
N TRP A 213 24.84 -10.65 3.65
CA TRP A 213 24.39 -11.21 2.37
C TRP A 213 23.60 -12.51 2.53
N MET A 214 23.91 -13.34 3.54
CA MET A 214 23.12 -14.55 3.85
C MET A 214 21.76 -14.18 4.43
N PHE A 215 21.72 -13.13 5.27
CA PHE A 215 20.48 -12.60 5.80
C PHE A 215 19.54 -12.13 4.69
N VAL A 216 20.06 -11.34 3.75
CA VAL A 216 19.27 -10.83 2.61
C VAL A 216 18.87 -11.96 1.66
N ALA A 217 19.75 -12.94 1.43
CA ALA A 217 19.41 -14.13 0.64
C ALA A 217 18.29 -14.96 1.30
N LEU A 218 18.36 -15.16 2.61
CA LEU A 218 17.32 -15.85 3.39
C LEU A 218 16.00 -15.07 3.32
N PHE A 219 16.03 -13.75 3.46
CA PHE A 219 14.85 -12.90 3.27
C PHE A 219 14.22 -13.09 1.89
N ALA A 220 15.03 -13.06 0.82
CA ALA A 220 14.53 -13.26 -0.54
C ALA A 220 13.89 -14.65 -0.75
N VAL A 221 14.47 -15.70 -0.18
CA VAL A 221 13.90 -17.05 -0.20
C VAL A 221 12.59 -17.09 0.58
N LEU A 222 12.56 -16.56 1.80
CA LEU A 222 11.34 -16.53 2.61
C LEU A 222 10.23 -15.71 1.96
N LEU A 223 10.57 -14.62 1.27
CA LEU A 223 9.60 -13.73 0.62
C LEU A 223 8.98 -14.38 -0.63
N LEU A 224 9.79 -15.03 -1.46
CA LEU A 224 9.37 -15.51 -2.78
C LEU A 224 8.96 -16.99 -2.79
N VAL A 225 9.57 -17.84 -1.95
CA VAL A 225 9.35 -19.29 -1.98
C VAL A 225 8.31 -19.75 -0.97
N ILE A 226 8.20 -19.09 0.18
CA ILE A 226 7.16 -19.42 1.15
C ILE A 226 5.84 -18.79 0.68
N PRO A 227 4.73 -19.57 0.61
CA PRO A 227 3.44 -19.03 0.22
C PRO A 227 3.05 -17.84 1.08
N THR A 228 2.68 -16.73 0.45
CA THR A 228 2.37 -15.48 1.13
C THR A 228 1.24 -15.64 2.14
N ARG A 229 0.32 -16.59 1.94
CA ARG A 229 -0.78 -16.92 2.89
C ARG A 229 -0.32 -17.39 4.27
N LEU A 230 0.89 -17.93 4.40
CA LEU A 230 1.38 -18.52 5.64
C LEU A 230 1.93 -17.45 6.58
N VAL A 231 1.32 -17.35 7.77
CA VAL A 231 1.71 -16.39 8.82
C VAL A 231 1.67 -17.02 10.19
N VAL A 232 2.36 -16.39 11.15
CA VAL A 232 2.15 -16.68 12.57
C VAL A 232 0.77 -16.14 12.98
N GLY A 233 -0.19 -17.05 13.22
CA GLY A 233 -1.62 -16.74 13.39
C GLY A 233 -1.93 -15.54 14.28
N PRO A 234 -1.43 -15.50 15.54
CA PRO A 234 -1.72 -14.38 16.46
C PRO A 234 -1.23 -13.00 16.00
N ILE A 235 -0.21 -12.95 15.13
CA ILE A 235 0.36 -11.68 14.64
C ILE A 235 -0.35 -11.22 13.36
N GLY A 236 -1.03 -12.13 12.65
CA GLY A 236 -1.70 -11.84 11.40
C GLY A 236 -0.71 -11.53 10.26
N ALA A 237 -1.07 -10.61 9.37
CA ALA A 237 -0.31 -10.32 8.15
C ALA A 237 1.18 -9.95 8.37
N PRO A 238 1.56 -9.11 9.36
CA PRO A 238 2.98 -8.84 9.67
C PRO A 238 3.75 -10.06 10.21
N GLY A 239 3.04 -11.11 10.64
CA GLY A 239 3.60 -12.38 11.10
C GLY A 239 4.12 -13.29 9.98
N ALA A 240 4.20 -12.79 8.73
CA ALA A 240 4.83 -13.52 7.63
C ALA A 240 6.32 -13.77 7.93
N PRO A 241 6.88 -14.97 7.66
CA PRO A 241 8.26 -15.30 8.01
C PRO A 241 9.31 -14.32 7.48
N ALA A 242 9.14 -13.81 6.26
CA ALA A 242 10.03 -12.81 5.68
C ALA A 242 10.00 -11.49 6.46
N ASN A 243 8.81 -11.04 6.87
CA ASN A 243 8.66 -9.80 7.64
C ASN A 243 9.21 -9.94 9.06
N LEU A 244 9.00 -11.09 9.73
CA LEU A 244 9.59 -11.39 11.03
C LEU A 244 11.12 -11.41 10.98
N LEU A 245 11.69 -12.03 9.94
CA LEU A 245 13.14 -11.96 9.72
C LEU A 245 13.59 -10.50 9.57
N ALA A 246 12.89 -9.73 8.74
CA ALA A 246 13.24 -8.34 8.47
C ALA A 246 13.13 -7.42 9.72
N LEU A 247 12.16 -7.66 10.60
CA LEU A 247 12.06 -7.04 11.93
C LEU A 247 13.29 -7.37 12.79
N GLY A 248 13.71 -8.64 12.82
CA GLY A 248 14.98 -9.04 13.44
C GLY A 248 16.18 -8.32 12.81
N GLY A 249 16.12 -8.06 11.50
CA GLY A 249 17.10 -7.24 10.77
C GLY A 249 17.14 -5.79 11.24
N LEU A 250 15.98 -5.17 11.50
CA LEU A 250 15.93 -3.81 12.06
C LEU A 250 16.55 -3.76 13.46
N LEU A 251 16.22 -4.72 14.32
CA LEU A 251 16.81 -4.84 15.65
C LEU A 251 18.34 -5.03 15.56
N TRP A 252 18.78 -5.92 14.67
CA TRP A 252 20.20 -6.17 14.44
C TRP A 252 20.92 -4.91 13.92
N TRP A 253 20.34 -4.22 12.94
CA TRP A 253 20.89 -2.97 12.42
C TRP A 253 20.94 -1.88 13.50
N THR A 254 19.92 -1.79 14.35
CA THR A 254 19.87 -0.83 15.46
C THR A 254 20.96 -1.14 16.49
N ALA A 255 21.11 -2.39 16.90
CA ALA A 255 22.16 -2.83 17.81
C ALA A 255 23.56 -2.58 17.22
N ALA A 256 23.76 -2.88 15.92
CA ALA A 256 25.02 -2.62 15.23
C ALA A 256 25.32 -1.13 15.08
N THR A 257 24.29 -0.28 14.94
CA THR A 257 24.43 1.17 14.94
C THR A 257 24.84 1.68 16.32
N LEU A 258 24.12 1.30 17.37
CA LEU A 258 24.37 1.75 18.75
C LEU A 258 25.71 1.23 19.28
N GLY A 259 26.10 0.00 18.90
CA GLY A 259 27.39 -0.60 19.24
C GLY A 259 28.57 -0.07 18.43
N GLY A 260 28.39 0.92 17.56
CA GLY A 260 29.46 1.52 16.76
C GLY A 260 30.07 0.60 15.70
N GLN A 261 29.43 -0.53 15.39
CA GLN A 261 29.94 -1.52 14.43
C GLN A 261 29.71 -1.09 12.97
N LEU A 262 28.70 -0.25 12.75
CA LEU A 262 28.45 0.38 11.45
C LEU A 262 29.39 1.59 11.30
N ARG A 263 30.50 1.36 10.58
CA ARG A 263 31.54 2.38 10.28
C ARG A 263 31.03 3.58 9.47
N ARG A 264 29.79 3.54 8.97
CA ARG A 264 29.14 4.59 8.16
C ARG A 264 28.10 5.35 8.99
N PHE A 265 28.54 6.18 9.93
CA PHE A 265 27.65 7.17 10.56
C PHE A 265 27.30 8.35 9.63
N ASP A 266 27.92 8.43 8.45
CA ASP A 266 27.55 9.40 7.43
C ASP A 266 26.11 9.16 6.94
N LEU A 267 25.30 10.22 6.92
CA LEU A 267 23.96 10.20 6.33
C LEU A 267 24.01 9.75 4.85
N SER A 268 23.71 8.48 4.59
CA SER A 268 23.43 8.05 3.22
C SER A 268 22.12 8.69 2.75
N PRO A 269 21.97 9.03 1.46
CA PRO A 269 20.71 9.54 0.93
C PRO A 269 19.52 8.62 1.25
N LEU A 270 19.74 7.30 1.20
CA LEU A 270 18.75 6.29 1.56
C LEU A 270 18.35 6.39 3.03
N ARG A 271 19.31 6.47 3.96
CA ARG A 271 19.04 6.57 5.40
C ARG A 271 18.24 7.82 5.75
N LEU A 272 18.53 8.94 5.07
CA LEU A 272 17.75 10.16 5.22
C LEU A 272 16.31 9.99 4.72
N GLY A 273 16.14 9.42 3.51
CA GLY A 273 14.81 9.19 2.93
C GLY A 273 13.97 8.23 3.76
N VAL A 274 14.56 7.13 4.24
CA VAL A 274 13.93 6.15 5.12
C VAL A 274 13.52 6.79 6.44
N GLY A 275 14.42 7.55 7.07
CA GLY A 275 14.11 8.23 8.33
C GLY A 275 13.00 9.27 8.18
N LEU A 276 12.97 10.01 7.06
CA LEU A 276 11.91 10.97 6.77
C LEU A 276 10.55 10.28 6.54
N LEU A 277 10.54 9.18 5.77
CA LEU A 277 9.33 8.36 5.60
C LEU A 277 8.81 7.82 6.94
N VAL A 278 9.69 7.26 7.77
CA VAL A 278 9.32 6.75 9.11
C VAL A 278 8.75 7.87 9.97
N GLY A 279 9.41 9.03 10.02
CA GLY A 279 8.95 10.18 10.79
C GLY A 279 7.56 10.66 10.38
N VAL A 280 7.30 10.78 9.07
CA VAL A 280 5.99 11.21 8.56
C VAL A 280 4.92 10.13 8.76
N THR A 281 5.27 8.85 8.61
CA THR A 281 4.32 7.75 8.91
C THR A 281 3.93 7.73 10.38
N LEU A 282 4.87 7.99 11.30
CA LEU A 282 4.57 8.08 12.72
C LEU A 282 3.72 9.32 13.07
N LEU A 283 3.89 10.44 12.35
CA LEU A 283 2.98 11.59 12.47
C LEU A 283 1.58 11.23 11.97
N SER A 284 1.48 10.56 10.81
CA SER A 284 0.22 10.05 10.27
C SER A 284 -0.48 9.10 11.25
N TYR A 285 0.25 8.15 11.85
CA TYR A 285 -0.25 7.30 12.92
C TYR A 285 -0.77 8.12 14.11
N ALA A 286 -0.01 9.12 14.56
CA ALA A 286 -0.41 9.98 15.68
C ALA A 286 -1.70 10.76 15.37
N PHE A 287 -1.77 11.39 14.19
CA PHE A 287 -2.94 12.16 13.77
C PHE A 287 -4.17 11.29 13.57
N GLY A 288 -4.04 10.10 12.99
CA GLY A 288 -5.15 9.14 12.88
C GLY A 288 -5.73 8.77 14.26
N HIS A 289 -4.89 8.53 15.26
CA HIS A 289 -5.36 8.27 16.63
C HIS A 289 -5.97 9.50 17.34
N VAL A 290 -5.60 10.72 16.95
CA VAL A 290 -6.21 11.95 17.47
C VAL A 290 -7.59 12.16 16.86
N GLN A 291 -7.71 11.98 15.54
CA GLN A 291 -8.92 12.23 14.77
C GLN A 291 -9.96 11.11 14.93
N GLY A 292 -9.50 9.88 15.12
CA GLY A 292 -10.38 8.72 15.09
C GLY A 292 -10.76 8.34 13.67
N TRP A 293 -11.66 7.38 13.56
CA TRP A 293 -12.01 6.73 12.31
C TRP A 293 -13.51 6.50 12.29
N TYR A 294 -14.16 6.87 11.20
CA TYR A 294 -15.57 6.59 10.94
C TYR A 294 -15.78 5.97 9.54
N GLN A 295 -16.88 5.25 9.36
CA GLN A 295 -17.29 4.71 8.06
C GLN A 295 -18.35 5.65 7.46
N PRO A 296 -18.09 6.28 6.30
CA PRO A 296 -19.08 7.12 5.63
C PRO A 296 -20.33 6.33 5.20
N ALA A 297 -21.50 6.97 5.14
CA ALA A 297 -22.78 6.28 4.91
C ALA A 297 -22.91 5.67 3.50
N ASP A 298 -22.25 6.29 2.52
CA ASP A 298 -22.21 5.90 1.12
C ASP A 298 -21.20 4.76 0.83
N VAL A 299 -20.34 4.43 1.80
CA VAL A 299 -19.29 3.42 1.66
C VAL A 299 -19.80 2.04 2.03
N ARG A 300 -19.70 1.11 1.09
CA ARG A 300 -20.06 -0.30 1.33
C ARG A 300 -18.84 -1.22 1.39
N PRO A 301 -18.77 -2.08 2.42
CA PRO A 301 -17.84 -3.21 2.45
C PRO A 301 -17.92 -4.05 1.17
N ARG A 302 -16.78 -4.36 0.56
CA ARG A 302 -16.73 -5.23 -0.61
C ARG A 302 -16.89 -6.71 -0.20
N TYR A 303 -17.67 -7.46 -0.98
CA TYR A 303 -17.83 -8.93 -0.96
C TYR A 303 -18.20 -9.58 0.38
N GLY A 304 -19.45 -10.03 0.48
CA GLY A 304 -19.81 -11.09 1.42
C GLY A 304 -19.93 -10.67 2.88
N ALA A 305 -20.22 -9.39 3.15
CA ALA A 305 -20.82 -9.03 4.43
C ALA A 305 -22.09 -9.87 4.59
N ARG A 306 -21.97 -10.97 5.33
CA ARG A 306 -23.08 -11.79 5.83
C ARG A 306 -24.02 -10.96 6.70
N ASN A 307 -23.56 -9.79 7.12
CA ASN A 307 -24.21 -8.91 8.04
C ASN A 307 -24.66 -7.66 7.27
N TRP A 308 -25.96 -7.41 7.29
CA TRP A 308 -26.62 -6.22 6.75
C TRP A 308 -26.34 -4.99 7.63
N ARG A 309 -25.11 -4.82 8.14
CA ARG A 309 -24.72 -3.85 9.18
C ARG A 309 -23.44 -3.10 8.75
N LEU A 310 -23.39 -1.79 8.99
CA LEU A 310 -22.15 -0.99 8.90
C LEU A 310 -21.32 -1.25 10.16
N ALA A 311 -20.00 -1.07 10.09
CA ALA A 311 -19.21 -1.05 11.31
C ALA A 311 -19.62 0.19 12.12
N ASP A 312 -20.03 -0.01 13.37
CA ASP A 312 -20.23 1.10 14.29
C ASP A 312 -18.87 1.73 14.67
N VAL A 313 -18.88 2.92 15.26
CA VAL A 313 -17.63 3.62 15.63
C VAL A 313 -16.71 2.76 16.51
N PRO A 314 -17.21 2.00 17.51
CA PRO A 314 -16.38 1.10 18.30
C PRO A 314 -15.73 -0.03 17.49
N GLU A 315 -16.51 -0.78 16.69
CA GLU A 315 -16.00 -1.84 15.82
C GLU A 315 -14.95 -1.29 14.85
N MET A 316 -15.24 -0.12 14.28
CA MET A 316 -14.35 0.51 13.33
C MET A 316 -13.04 0.96 13.98
N THR A 317 -13.13 1.61 15.13
CA THR A 317 -11.97 2.02 15.91
C THR A 317 -11.10 0.82 16.26
N GLU A 318 -11.68 -0.30 16.69
CA GLU A 318 -10.93 -1.53 16.98
C GLU A 318 -10.18 -2.04 15.73
N VAL A 319 -10.87 -2.11 14.59
CA VAL A 319 -10.28 -2.56 13.32
C VAL A 319 -9.14 -1.64 12.89
N ALA A 320 -9.35 -0.32 12.93
CA ALA A 320 -8.37 0.68 12.49
C ALA A 320 -7.14 0.74 13.41
N VAL A 321 -7.33 0.70 14.73
CA VAL A 321 -6.24 0.62 15.73
C VAL A 321 -5.41 -0.64 15.51
N SER A 322 -6.07 -1.78 15.30
CA SER A 322 -5.40 -3.05 15.06
C SER A 322 -4.65 -3.06 13.71
N ALA A 323 -5.21 -2.43 12.69
CA ALA A 323 -4.60 -2.31 11.38
C ALA A 323 -3.41 -1.34 11.37
N SER A 324 -3.49 -0.22 12.08
CA SER A 324 -2.40 0.77 12.19
C SER A 324 -1.17 0.16 12.88
N ASP A 325 -1.36 -0.60 13.96
CA ASP A 325 -0.29 -1.35 14.64
C ASP A 325 0.41 -2.34 13.72
N ARG A 326 -0.39 -3.16 13.04
CA ARG A 326 0.13 -4.14 12.08
C ARG A 326 0.88 -3.42 10.96
N GLY A 327 0.40 -2.27 10.54
CA GLY A 327 1.04 -1.44 9.54
C GLY A 327 2.41 -0.93 9.96
N LEU A 328 2.55 -0.45 11.19
CA LEU A 328 3.85 -0.06 11.74
C LEU A 328 4.82 -1.25 11.83
N LEU A 329 4.35 -2.44 12.21
CA LEU A 329 5.17 -3.66 12.23
C LEU A 329 5.62 -4.09 10.82
N ALA A 330 4.75 -3.96 9.83
CA ALA A 330 5.11 -4.23 8.43
C ALA A 330 6.16 -3.22 7.94
N LEU A 331 5.93 -1.93 8.15
CA LEU A 331 6.89 -0.88 7.76
C LEU A 331 8.23 -1.05 8.48
N ALA A 332 8.23 -1.39 9.77
CA ALA A 332 9.46 -1.64 10.53
C ALA A 332 10.27 -2.79 9.92
N GLY A 333 9.61 -3.89 9.53
CA GLY A 333 10.26 -4.99 8.81
C GLY A 333 10.88 -4.52 7.49
N TRP A 334 10.11 -3.80 6.68
CA TRP A 334 10.58 -3.27 5.39
C TRP A 334 11.75 -2.29 5.51
N VAL A 335 11.71 -1.40 6.50
CA VAL A 335 12.81 -0.49 6.85
C VAL A 335 14.03 -1.30 7.28
N GLY A 336 13.83 -2.35 8.08
CA GLY A 336 14.89 -3.26 8.51
C GLY A 336 15.64 -3.89 7.34
N ILE A 337 14.93 -4.49 6.38
CA ILE A 337 15.58 -5.11 5.22
C ILE A 337 16.26 -4.07 4.32
N ALA A 338 15.67 -2.88 4.13
CA ALA A 338 16.29 -1.82 3.35
C ALA A 338 17.64 -1.38 3.94
N LEU A 339 17.68 -1.13 5.26
CA LEU A 339 18.88 -0.67 5.96
C LEU A 339 19.96 -1.76 6.08
N VAL A 340 19.58 -2.99 6.45
CA VAL A 340 20.52 -4.13 6.50
C VAL A 340 21.13 -4.39 5.14
N THR A 341 20.34 -4.31 4.06
CA THR A 341 20.86 -4.50 2.70
C THR A 341 21.84 -3.37 2.33
N ALA A 342 21.43 -2.11 2.52
CA ALA A 342 22.21 -0.95 2.11
C ALA A 342 23.56 -0.79 2.84
N GLU A 343 23.58 -1.10 4.13
CA GLU A 343 24.75 -0.85 4.99
C GLU A 343 25.48 -2.15 5.38
N GLY A 344 24.83 -3.31 5.28
CA GLY A 344 25.40 -4.61 5.61
C GLY A 344 26.22 -5.25 4.49
N ILE A 345 25.91 -4.98 3.22
CA ILE A 345 26.68 -5.52 2.08
C ILE A 345 27.97 -4.70 1.88
N ARG A 346 29.13 -5.36 2.03
CA ARG A 346 30.44 -4.68 2.08
C ARG A 346 31.31 -4.92 0.86
N THR A 347 31.02 -5.95 0.06
CA THR A 347 31.82 -6.27 -1.15
C THR A 347 30.95 -6.56 -2.37
N TRP A 348 31.51 -6.33 -3.56
CA TRP A 348 30.87 -6.73 -4.82
C TRP A 348 30.61 -8.24 -4.93
N ARG A 349 31.44 -9.07 -4.29
CA ARG A 349 31.22 -10.52 -4.20
C ARG A 349 29.98 -10.87 -3.39
N GLU A 350 29.76 -10.18 -2.28
CA GLU A 350 28.53 -10.32 -1.48
C GLU A 350 27.31 -9.84 -2.26
N MET A 351 27.40 -8.68 -2.91
CA MET A 351 26.34 -8.15 -3.77
C MET A 351 25.95 -9.16 -4.86
N HIS A 352 26.93 -9.70 -5.59
CA HIS A 352 26.66 -10.71 -6.62
C HIS A 352 25.98 -11.96 -6.05
N ARG A 353 26.39 -12.44 -4.88
CA ARG A 353 25.71 -13.55 -4.19
C ARG A 353 24.25 -13.23 -3.88
N VAL A 354 23.95 -12.02 -3.38
CA VAL A 354 22.57 -11.59 -3.11
C VAL A 354 21.74 -11.61 -4.39
N LEU A 355 22.25 -11.04 -5.49
CA LEU A 355 21.52 -11.01 -6.76
C LEU A 355 21.26 -12.43 -7.29
N VAL A 356 22.24 -13.33 -7.20
CA VAL A 356 22.07 -14.74 -7.62
C VAL A 356 21.04 -15.46 -6.76
N TRP A 357 21.05 -15.29 -5.44
CA TRP A 357 20.07 -15.91 -4.54
C TRP A 357 18.66 -15.34 -4.73
N LEU A 358 18.54 -14.03 -4.93
CA LEU A 358 17.26 -13.37 -5.22
C LEU A 358 16.66 -13.91 -6.53
N VAL A 359 17.47 -13.99 -7.59
CA VAL A 359 17.05 -14.55 -8.88
C VAL A 359 16.77 -16.05 -8.77
N GLY A 360 17.53 -16.78 -7.97
CA GLY A 360 17.26 -18.20 -7.67
C GLY A 360 15.90 -18.42 -7.01
N ALA A 361 15.60 -17.65 -5.96
CA ALA A 361 14.31 -17.68 -5.29
C ALA A 361 13.15 -17.32 -6.24
N ALA A 362 13.34 -16.29 -7.08
CA ALA A 362 12.40 -15.93 -8.14
C ALA A 362 12.18 -17.06 -9.15
N THR A 363 13.24 -17.77 -9.52
CA THR A 363 13.18 -18.90 -10.46
C THR A 363 12.38 -20.07 -9.88
N VAL A 364 12.52 -20.36 -8.59
CA VAL A 364 11.72 -21.39 -7.91
C VAL A 364 10.24 -21.01 -7.93
N ALA A 365 9.90 -19.78 -7.55
CA ALA A 365 8.51 -19.29 -7.62
C ALA A 365 7.97 -19.29 -9.05
N ALA A 366 8.78 -18.89 -10.04
CA ALA A 366 8.42 -18.94 -11.45
C ALA A 366 8.19 -20.38 -11.92
N ALA A 367 9.04 -21.33 -11.53
CA ALA A 367 8.90 -22.74 -11.89
C ALA A 367 7.61 -23.34 -11.33
N ILE A 368 7.24 -23.05 -10.07
CA ILE A 368 5.96 -23.46 -9.49
C ILE A 368 4.79 -22.89 -10.32
N GLY A 369 4.88 -21.62 -10.74
CA GLY A 369 3.88 -20.99 -11.60
C GLY A 369 3.78 -21.65 -12.98
N VAL A 370 4.92 -21.94 -13.62
CA VAL A 370 4.96 -22.64 -14.92
C VAL A 370 4.34 -24.03 -14.82
N VAL A 371 4.66 -24.78 -13.76
CA VAL A 371 4.04 -26.09 -13.49
C VAL A 371 2.53 -25.94 -13.28
N GLN A 372 2.09 -24.93 -12.53
CA GLN A 372 0.68 -24.64 -12.32
C GLN A 372 -0.06 -24.34 -13.63
N TYR A 373 0.56 -23.64 -14.57
CA TYR A 373 -0.04 -23.32 -15.87
C TYR A 373 -0.41 -24.59 -16.66
N PHE A 374 0.51 -25.55 -16.72
CA PHE A 374 0.32 -26.78 -17.51
C PHE A 374 -0.50 -27.85 -16.81
N THR A 375 -0.42 -27.93 -15.48
CA THR A 375 -1.08 -29.01 -14.71
C THR A 375 -2.41 -28.59 -14.09
N GLY A 376 -2.69 -27.29 -14.00
CA GLY A 376 -3.79 -26.74 -13.20
C GLY A 376 -3.58 -26.86 -11.68
N PHE A 377 -2.55 -27.58 -11.24
CA PHE A 377 -2.25 -27.85 -9.83
C PHE A 377 -1.25 -26.83 -9.29
N ASN A 378 -1.61 -26.12 -8.22
CA ASN A 378 -0.68 -25.21 -7.56
C ASN A 378 0.19 -25.96 -6.53
N ALA A 379 1.43 -26.29 -6.89
CA ALA A 379 2.35 -26.98 -5.99
C ALA A 379 2.65 -26.20 -4.69
N ALA A 380 2.41 -24.87 -4.65
CA ALA A 380 2.52 -24.09 -3.43
C ALA A 380 1.54 -24.53 -2.33
N THR A 381 0.45 -25.24 -2.67
CA THR A 381 -0.48 -25.76 -1.66
C THR A 381 0.08 -26.92 -0.86
N LEU A 382 1.17 -27.55 -1.32
CA LEU A 382 1.86 -28.62 -0.59
C LEU A 382 2.83 -28.07 0.47
N ILE A 383 3.11 -26.78 0.44
CA ILE A 383 4.00 -26.14 1.40
C ILE A 383 3.16 -25.77 2.62
N ASP A 384 3.17 -26.63 3.63
CA ASP A 384 2.64 -26.37 4.96
C ASP A 384 3.79 -26.48 5.97
N LEU A 385 4.03 -25.38 6.69
CA LEU A 385 5.12 -25.26 7.66
C LEU A 385 4.53 -25.34 9.08
N PRO A 386 5.06 -26.22 9.95
CA PRO A 386 4.61 -26.29 11.34
C PRO A 386 4.72 -24.93 12.04
N GLY A 387 3.66 -24.54 12.76
CA GLY A 387 3.60 -23.24 13.47
C GLY A 387 3.13 -22.05 12.63
N LEU A 388 2.96 -22.22 11.31
CA LEU A 388 2.30 -21.22 10.46
C LEU A 388 0.86 -21.65 10.16
N SER A 389 -0.04 -20.68 10.17
CA SER A 389 -1.43 -20.85 9.76
C SER A 389 -1.67 -20.12 8.45
N ALA A 390 -2.47 -20.72 7.57
CA ALA A 390 -2.99 -20.00 6.41
C ALA A 390 -3.93 -18.88 6.89
N SER A 391 -3.55 -17.63 6.66
CA SER A 391 -4.43 -16.50 6.87
C SER A 391 -5.54 -16.56 5.80
N ALA A 392 -6.80 -16.55 6.23
CA ALA A 392 -7.96 -16.79 5.37
C ALA A 392 -8.32 -15.63 4.42
N GLU A 393 -7.48 -14.60 4.34
CA GLU A 393 -7.68 -13.47 3.43
C GLU A 393 -7.24 -13.80 2.00
N PHE A 394 -8.24 -14.25 1.23
CA PHE A 394 -8.44 -14.05 -0.21
C PHE A 394 -7.63 -14.84 -1.24
N GLY A 395 -8.38 -15.29 -2.27
CA GLY A 395 -7.85 -15.67 -3.59
C GLY A 395 -7.98 -17.14 -3.97
N ARG A 396 -9.20 -17.69 -4.13
CA ARG A 396 -9.38 -18.83 -5.05
C ARG A 396 -8.91 -18.36 -6.43
N GLY A 397 -8.07 -19.14 -7.12
CA GLY A 397 -7.61 -18.81 -8.47
C GLY A 397 -8.81 -18.48 -9.38
N ILE A 398 -8.98 -17.20 -9.70
CA ILE A 398 -10.09 -16.73 -10.51
C ILE A 398 -9.68 -16.91 -11.97
N ALA A 399 -10.38 -17.78 -12.69
CA ALA A 399 -10.22 -17.92 -14.14
C ALA A 399 -10.59 -16.60 -14.84
N ARG A 400 -9.79 -16.18 -15.82
CA ARG A 400 -10.20 -15.20 -16.83
C ARG A 400 -10.05 -15.90 -18.18
N SER A 401 -11.14 -16.08 -18.91
CA SER A 401 -11.21 -16.97 -20.09
C SER A 401 -10.97 -18.45 -19.75
N ASP A 402 -10.84 -19.30 -20.76
CA ASP A 402 -10.55 -20.73 -20.67
C ASP A 402 -9.10 -21.04 -20.21
N LEU A 403 -8.30 -20.00 -19.89
CA LEU A 403 -6.92 -20.14 -19.42
C LEU A 403 -6.81 -20.03 -17.89
N VAL A 404 -6.02 -20.93 -17.29
CA VAL A 404 -5.68 -20.92 -15.87
C VAL A 404 -4.66 -19.82 -15.59
N ARG A 405 -5.06 -18.81 -14.80
CA ARG A 405 -4.13 -17.77 -14.32
C ARG A 405 -3.28 -18.33 -13.19
N VAL A 406 -1.96 -18.22 -13.34
CA VAL A 406 -1.02 -18.72 -12.33
C VAL A 406 -0.85 -17.74 -11.19
N VAL A 407 -0.70 -18.30 -9.99
CA VAL A 407 -0.53 -17.57 -8.73
C VAL A 407 0.75 -18.00 -8.02
N SER A 408 1.18 -19.26 -8.20
CA SER A 408 2.36 -19.80 -7.53
C SER A 408 2.28 -19.60 -6.01
N THR A 409 3.35 -19.08 -5.39
CA THR A 409 3.49 -18.76 -3.98
C THR A 409 2.87 -17.40 -3.58
N SER A 410 2.36 -16.61 -4.54
CA SER A 410 1.69 -15.35 -4.25
C SER A 410 0.23 -15.59 -3.81
N THR A 411 -0.53 -14.53 -3.49
CA THR A 411 -1.98 -14.67 -3.23
C THR A 411 -2.82 -14.42 -4.48
N HIS A 412 -2.31 -13.64 -5.44
CA HIS A 412 -3.05 -13.24 -6.63
C HIS A 412 -2.17 -13.25 -7.90
N PRO A 413 -2.72 -13.55 -9.09
CA PRO A 413 -1.93 -13.53 -10.34
C PRO A 413 -1.34 -12.15 -10.65
N ILE A 414 -1.99 -11.07 -10.19
CA ILE A 414 -1.47 -9.70 -10.36
C ILE A 414 -0.14 -9.52 -9.63
N GLU A 415 -0.05 -10.03 -8.40
CA GLU A 415 1.13 -9.96 -7.54
C GLU A 415 2.27 -10.73 -8.19
N LEU A 416 2.05 -11.99 -8.56
CA LEU A 416 3.07 -12.81 -9.21
C LEU A 416 3.58 -12.16 -10.49
N GLY A 417 2.68 -11.68 -11.36
CA GLY A 417 3.04 -11.04 -12.62
C GLY A 417 3.92 -9.82 -12.42
N VAL A 418 3.59 -8.97 -11.45
CA VAL A 418 4.34 -7.75 -11.13
C VAL A 418 5.68 -8.08 -10.46
N VAL A 419 5.69 -9.02 -9.52
CA VAL A 419 6.91 -9.50 -8.86
C VAL A 419 7.92 -10.03 -9.88
N MET A 420 7.48 -10.90 -10.79
CA MET A 420 8.34 -11.46 -11.83
C MET A 420 8.81 -10.39 -12.81
N ALA A 421 7.92 -9.48 -13.22
CA ALA A 421 8.28 -8.35 -14.07
C ALA A 421 9.32 -7.42 -13.42
N CYS A 422 9.19 -7.12 -12.13
CA CYS A 422 10.14 -6.31 -11.37
C CYS A 422 11.49 -7.02 -11.16
N LEU A 423 11.52 -8.35 -11.11
CA LEU A 423 12.76 -9.14 -10.96
C LEU A 423 13.44 -9.45 -12.29
N LEU A 424 12.73 -9.34 -13.42
CA LEU A 424 13.23 -9.61 -14.76
C LEU A 424 14.53 -8.83 -15.09
N PRO A 425 14.69 -7.53 -14.77
CA PRO A 425 15.95 -6.82 -15.00
C PRO A 425 17.16 -7.42 -14.29
N ILE A 426 16.97 -7.86 -13.04
CA ILE A 426 18.04 -8.48 -12.24
C ILE A 426 18.33 -9.89 -12.77
N ALA A 427 17.30 -10.65 -13.16
CA ALA A 427 17.46 -11.95 -13.80
C ALA A 427 18.21 -11.84 -15.13
N LEU A 428 17.89 -10.83 -15.95
CA LEU A 428 18.64 -10.49 -17.17
C LEU A 428 20.11 -10.20 -16.83
N HIS A 429 20.37 -9.34 -15.85
CA HIS A 429 21.74 -9.05 -15.41
C HIS A 429 22.53 -10.31 -15.03
N VAL A 430 21.94 -11.21 -14.22
CA VAL A 430 22.60 -12.47 -13.84
C VAL A 430 22.85 -13.36 -15.06
N GLY A 431 21.91 -13.45 -16.00
CA GLY A 431 22.06 -14.20 -17.25
C GLY A 431 23.15 -13.65 -18.17
N LEU A 432 23.18 -12.32 -18.38
CA LEU A 432 24.15 -11.65 -19.26
C LEU A 432 25.61 -11.89 -18.85
N TYR A 433 25.86 -11.97 -17.55
CA TYR A 433 27.20 -12.12 -16.98
C TYR A 433 27.50 -13.56 -16.51
N SER A 434 26.64 -14.52 -16.84
CA SER A 434 26.91 -15.93 -16.59
C SER A 434 27.84 -16.52 -17.66
N LYS A 435 28.78 -17.37 -17.22
CA LYS A 435 29.69 -18.11 -18.12
C LYS A 435 29.05 -19.34 -18.76
N ARG A 436 27.87 -19.76 -18.30
CA ARG A 436 27.19 -20.99 -18.74
C ARG A 436 25.82 -20.65 -19.30
N LEU A 437 25.41 -21.33 -20.37
CA LEU A 437 24.08 -21.13 -20.98
C LEU A 437 22.94 -21.38 -19.98
N ILE A 438 23.11 -22.31 -19.03
CA ILE A 438 22.13 -22.55 -17.96
C ILE A 438 21.87 -21.32 -17.08
N GLY A 439 22.78 -20.33 -17.08
CA GLY A 439 22.58 -19.06 -16.38
C GLY A 439 21.44 -18.20 -16.94
N TRP A 440 20.95 -18.51 -18.15
CA TRP A 440 19.77 -17.85 -18.75
C TRP A 440 18.44 -18.50 -18.37
N LEU A 441 18.47 -19.69 -17.77
CA LEU A 441 17.26 -20.38 -17.33
C LEU A 441 16.40 -19.53 -16.38
N PRO A 442 16.98 -18.83 -15.37
CA PRO A 442 16.21 -17.89 -14.54
C PRO A 442 15.48 -16.81 -15.33
N THR A 443 16.16 -16.16 -16.27
CA THR A 443 15.57 -15.12 -17.12
C THR A 443 14.38 -15.65 -17.91
N LEU A 444 14.53 -16.84 -18.50
CA LEU A 444 13.47 -17.50 -19.25
C LEU A 444 12.28 -17.84 -18.35
N MET A 445 12.52 -18.46 -17.19
CA MET A 445 11.44 -18.83 -16.26
C MET A 445 10.69 -17.62 -15.72
N VAL A 446 11.40 -16.57 -15.28
CA VAL A 446 10.79 -15.34 -14.78
C VAL A 446 9.99 -14.63 -15.89
N GLY A 447 10.52 -14.56 -17.11
CA GLY A 447 9.82 -14.00 -18.25
C GLY A 447 8.55 -14.78 -18.61
N LEU A 448 8.62 -16.11 -18.67
CA LEU A 448 7.48 -16.98 -18.93
C LEU A 448 6.40 -16.86 -17.85
N ALA A 449 6.79 -16.91 -16.57
CA ALA A 449 5.85 -16.75 -15.46
C ALA A 449 5.15 -15.39 -15.50
N THR A 450 5.87 -14.31 -15.85
CA THR A 450 5.27 -12.98 -16.04
C THR A 450 4.12 -13.03 -17.05
N LEU A 451 4.34 -13.65 -18.22
CA LEU A 451 3.33 -13.75 -19.28
C LEU A 451 2.17 -14.68 -18.89
N MET A 452 2.46 -15.82 -18.26
CA MET A 452 1.46 -16.84 -17.87
C MET A 452 0.46 -16.36 -16.81
N THR A 453 0.77 -15.28 -16.08
CA THR A 453 -0.18 -14.69 -15.12
C THR A 453 -1.38 -14.01 -15.78
N VAL A 454 -1.27 -13.71 -17.09
CA VAL A 454 -2.27 -12.99 -17.88
C VAL A 454 -2.72 -11.70 -17.16
N SER A 455 -1.73 -10.95 -16.67
CA SER A 455 -1.91 -9.74 -15.87
C SER A 455 -1.51 -8.50 -16.67
N ARG A 456 -2.45 -7.58 -16.91
CA ARG A 456 -2.17 -6.27 -17.54
C ARG A 456 -1.07 -5.52 -16.80
N SER A 457 -1.19 -5.42 -15.48
CA SER A 457 -0.21 -4.74 -14.63
C SER A 457 1.17 -5.37 -14.76
N GLY A 458 1.26 -6.71 -14.76
CA GLY A 458 2.53 -7.41 -14.95
C GLY A 458 3.19 -7.09 -16.31
N ILE A 459 2.40 -7.05 -17.39
CA ILE A 459 2.89 -6.73 -18.73
C ILE A 459 3.35 -5.27 -18.82
N VAL A 460 2.57 -4.32 -18.28
CA VAL A 460 2.93 -2.90 -18.27
C VAL A 460 4.21 -2.66 -17.45
N VAL A 461 4.33 -3.28 -16.28
CA VAL A 461 5.54 -3.22 -15.44
C VAL A 461 6.75 -3.79 -16.17
N ALA A 462 6.61 -4.96 -16.81
CA ALA A 462 7.69 -5.56 -17.59
C ALA A 462 8.10 -4.67 -18.76
N ALA A 463 7.13 -4.10 -19.48
CA ALA A 463 7.39 -3.19 -20.59
C ALA A 463 8.18 -1.96 -20.14
N VAL A 464 7.77 -1.29 -19.06
CA VAL A 464 8.50 -0.13 -18.52
C VAL A 464 9.91 -0.52 -18.06
N ALA A 465 10.06 -1.63 -17.35
CA ALA A 465 11.37 -2.10 -16.91
C ALA A 465 12.30 -2.41 -18.10
N LEU A 466 11.78 -3.07 -19.14
CA LEU A 466 12.53 -3.35 -20.38
C LEU A 466 12.87 -2.07 -21.15
N VAL A 467 11.99 -1.07 -21.19
CA VAL A 467 12.28 0.24 -21.79
C VAL A 467 13.44 0.93 -21.05
N VAL A 468 13.44 0.92 -19.72
CA VAL A 468 14.56 1.50 -18.94
C VAL A 468 15.87 0.78 -19.25
N LEU A 469 15.88 -0.55 -19.32
CA LEU A 469 17.05 -1.32 -19.73
C LEU A 469 17.50 -0.98 -21.15
N PHE A 470 16.57 -0.98 -22.11
CA PHE A 470 16.85 -0.69 -23.52
C PHE A 470 17.47 0.70 -23.69
N LEU A 471 16.94 1.72 -23.01
CA LEU A 471 17.48 3.08 -23.03
C LEU A 471 18.86 3.16 -22.36
N GLY A 472 19.13 2.38 -21.31
CA GLY A 472 20.44 2.33 -20.65
C GLY A 472 21.48 1.42 -21.31
N TRP A 473 21.08 0.55 -22.24
CA TRP A 473 21.99 -0.39 -22.88
C TRP A 473 22.86 0.25 -23.98
N PRO A 474 24.10 -0.20 -24.17
CA PRO A 474 24.88 0.13 -25.37
C PRO A 474 24.27 -0.55 -26.60
N ASN A 475 24.58 -0.01 -27.79
CA ASN A 475 23.97 -0.43 -29.07
C ASN A 475 24.02 -1.95 -29.31
N ARG A 476 25.08 -2.65 -28.89
CA ARG A 476 25.17 -4.12 -29.04
C ARG A 476 23.98 -4.85 -28.40
N TRP A 477 23.63 -4.50 -27.16
CA TRP A 477 22.57 -5.16 -26.40
C TRP A 477 21.19 -4.74 -26.90
N ARG A 478 21.03 -3.49 -27.34
CA ARG A 478 19.81 -3.01 -28.01
C ARG A 478 19.52 -3.80 -29.28
N MET A 479 20.53 -4.03 -30.11
CA MET A 479 20.38 -4.79 -31.37
C MET A 479 20.06 -6.26 -31.09
N MET A 480 20.71 -6.88 -30.10
CA MET A 480 20.36 -8.25 -29.68
C MET A 480 18.90 -8.34 -29.20
N ALA A 481 18.42 -7.36 -28.44
CA ALA A 481 17.04 -7.33 -27.98
C ALA A 481 16.03 -7.15 -29.13
N LEU A 482 16.34 -6.28 -30.11
CA LEU A 482 15.53 -6.11 -31.32
C LEU A 482 15.49 -7.39 -32.17
N LEU A 483 16.58 -8.15 -32.23
CA LEU A 483 16.63 -9.44 -32.91
C LEU A 483 15.91 -10.55 -32.13
N ALA A 484 15.83 -10.47 -30.81
CA ALA A 484 15.11 -11.44 -29.99
C ALA A 484 13.58 -11.32 -30.13
N LEU A 485 13.06 -10.11 -30.38
CA LEU A 485 11.63 -9.84 -30.58
C LEU A 485 10.96 -10.72 -31.66
N PRO A 486 11.45 -10.78 -32.92
CA PRO A 486 10.85 -11.64 -33.95
C PRO A 486 10.97 -13.13 -33.62
N VAL A 487 12.06 -13.55 -32.96
CA VAL A 487 12.23 -14.93 -32.49
C VAL A 487 11.16 -15.28 -31.46
N MET A 488 10.92 -14.40 -30.48
CA MET A 488 9.84 -14.57 -29.50
C MET A 488 8.46 -14.56 -30.15
N GLY A 489 8.24 -13.72 -31.18
CA GLY A 489 7.00 -13.67 -31.94
C GLY A 489 6.73 -14.95 -32.77
N LEU A 490 7.78 -15.63 -33.23
CA LEU A 490 7.67 -16.88 -33.98
C LEU A 490 7.53 -18.10 -33.06
N VAL A 491 8.34 -18.17 -32.00
CA VAL A 491 8.40 -19.32 -31.08
C VAL A 491 7.26 -19.29 -30.06
N GLY A 492 6.87 -18.10 -29.59
CA GLY A 492 5.87 -17.89 -28.54
C GLY A 492 4.50 -18.53 -28.83
N PRO A 493 3.89 -18.32 -30.02
CA PRO A 493 2.60 -18.94 -30.35
C PRO A 493 2.64 -20.48 -30.37
N VAL A 494 3.79 -21.06 -30.76
CA VAL A 494 3.98 -22.51 -30.81
C VAL A 494 4.19 -23.09 -29.40
N ALA A 495 5.00 -22.41 -28.58
CA ALA A 495 5.30 -22.85 -27.23
C ALA A 495 4.11 -22.66 -26.26
N LEU A 496 3.30 -21.62 -26.47
CA LEU A 496 2.19 -21.24 -25.59
C LEU A 496 0.95 -20.86 -26.43
N PRO A 497 0.21 -21.86 -26.94
CA PRO A 497 -0.97 -21.63 -27.76
C PRO A 497 -2.01 -20.77 -27.03
N GLY A 498 -2.58 -19.78 -27.71
CA GLY A 498 -3.62 -18.89 -27.17
C GLY A 498 -3.13 -17.76 -26.26
N LEU A 499 -2.00 -17.92 -25.56
CA LEU A 499 -1.52 -16.95 -24.56
C LEU A 499 -1.31 -15.54 -25.13
N LEU A 500 -0.61 -15.42 -26.27
CA LEU A 500 -0.36 -14.12 -26.89
C LEU A 500 -1.65 -13.46 -27.40
N GLY A 501 -2.61 -14.25 -27.85
CA GLY A 501 -3.95 -13.78 -28.23
C GLY A 501 -4.70 -13.22 -27.03
N THR A 502 -4.67 -13.91 -25.89
CA THR A 502 -5.26 -13.44 -24.63
C THR A 502 -4.55 -12.19 -24.10
N ILE A 503 -3.23 -12.12 -24.20
CA ILE A 503 -2.49 -10.90 -23.84
C ILE A 503 -2.91 -9.72 -24.71
N ARG A 504 -3.05 -9.93 -26.03
CA ARG A 504 -3.56 -8.89 -26.93
C ARG A 504 -4.98 -8.47 -26.57
N SER A 505 -5.87 -9.40 -26.23
CA SER A 505 -7.26 -9.09 -25.88
C SER A 505 -7.39 -8.27 -24.60
N LEU A 506 -6.39 -8.30 -23.71
CA LEU A 506 -6.35 -7.42 -22.54
C LEU A 506 -6.30 -5.93 -22.90
N PHE A 507 -5.90 -5.56 -24.13
CA PHE A 507 -5.69 -4.17 -24.54
C PHE A 507 -6.60 -3.72 -25.70
N THR A 508 -7.51 -4.56 -26.22
CA THR A 508 -8.32 -4.22 -27.40
C THR A 508 -9.65 -3.53 -27.09
N ASN A 509 -10.24 -3.72 -25.89
CA ASN A 509 -11.53 -3.13 -25.48
C ASN A 509 -11.40 -2.36 -24.15
N LEU A 510 -10.56 -1.32 -24.13
CA LEU A 510 -10.31 -0.55 -22.89
C LEU A 510 -11.49 0.35 -22.48
N GLY A 511 -12.36 0.75 -23.40
CA GLY A 511 -13.46 1.70 -23.13
C GLY A 511 -14.56 1.15 -22.22
N ASP A 512 -14.88 -0.14 -22.35
CA ASP A 512 -15.98 -0.81 -21.62
C ASP A 512 -15.46 -1.80 -20.56
N ASP A 513 -14.22 -1.61 -20.10
CA ASP A 513 -13.61 -2.54 -19.15
C ASP A 513 -14.11 -2.28 -17.71
N PRO A 514 -14.77 -3.25 -17.06
CA PRO A 514 -15.29 -3.08 -15.69
C PRO A 514 -14.22 -2.72 -14.66
N SER A 515 -12.95 -3.05 -14.92
CA SER A 515 -11.84 -2.69 -14.03
C SER A 515 -11.38 -1.24 -14.17
N ILE A 516 -11.72 -0.55 -15.26
CA ILE A 516 -11.45 0.89 -15.42
C ILE A 516 -12.61 1.67 -14.81
N THR A 517 -13.86 1.32 -15.15
CA THR A 517 -15.06 1.94 -14.57
C THR A 517 -15.08 1.84 -13.05
N GLY A 518 -14.82 0.65 -12.50
CA GLY A 518 -14.79 0.46 -11.05
C GLY A 518 -13.70 1.28 -10.33
N ARG A 519 -12.65 1.74 -11.03
CA ARG A 519 -11.63 2.62 -10.45
C ARG A 519 -12.03 4.08 -10.49
N THR A 520 -12.67 4.52 -11.58
CA THR A 520 -13.14 5.90 -11.70
C THR A 520 -14.29 6.18 -10.74
N ASP A 521 -15.13 5.18 -10.47
CA ASP A 521 -16.24 5.28 -9.51
C ASP A 521 -15.76 5.48 -8.06
N ASP A 522 -14.50 5.13 -7.76
CA ASP A 522 -13.92 5.30 -6.43
C ASP A 522 -13.42 6.74 -6.19
N TYR A 523 -13.20 7.52 -7.25
CA TYR A 523 -12.42 8.76 -7.16
C TYR A 523 -13.13 9.86 -6.37
N ASP A 524 -14.44 10.00 -6.51
CA ASP A 524 -15.19 11.05 -5.79
C ASP A 524 -15.09 10.87 -4.27
N LEU A 525 -15.30 9.64 -3.79
CA LEU A 525 -15.11 9.27 -2.39
C LEU A 525 -13.66 9.51 -1.94
N VAL A 526 -12.69 9.02 -2.72
CA VAL A 526 -11.27 9.12 -2.37
C VAL A 526 -10.84 10.59 -2.25
N PHE A 527 -11.24 11.45 -3.18
CA PHE A 527 -10.87 12.86 -3.15
C PHE A 527 -11.60 13.64 -2.04
N ARG A 528 -12.83 13.25 -1.69
CA ARG A 528 -13.52 13.77 -0.51
C ARG A 528 -12.75 13.46 0.78
N LEU A 529 -12.42 12.19 1.03
CA LEU A 529 -11.69 11.76 2.22
C LEU A 529 -10.26 12.34 2.29
N ILE A 530 -9.59 12.50 1.15
CA ILE A 530 -8.31 13.23 1.09
C ILE A 530 -8.49 14.71 1.49
N GLY A 531 -9.62 15.32 1.12
CA GLY A 531 -9.98 16.69 1.47
C GLY A 531 -10.15 16.90 2.97
N GLU A 532 -10.65 15.89 3.70
CA GLU A 532 -10.82 15.92 5.16
C GLU A 532 -9.47 15.86 5.90
N HIS A 533 -8.53 15.05 5.42
CA HIS A 533 -7.23 14.81 6.07
C HIS A 533 -6.01 14.96 5.15
N PRO A 534 -5.78 16.15 4.54
CA PRO A 534 -4.88 16.29 3.40
C PRO A 534 -3.38 16.14 3.73
N LEU A 535 -2.95 16.49 4.94
CA LEU A 535 -1.53 16.57 5.28
C LEU A 535 -0.94 15.21 5.69
N PHE A 536 -1.59 14.55 6.64
CA PHE A 536 -1.09 13.34 7.30
C PHE A 536 -1.97 12.10 7.12
N GLY A 537 -3.13 12.25 6.47
CA GLY A 537 -4.05 11.14 6.21
C GLY A 537 -4.61 10.50 7.48
N LEU A 538 -5.20 9.32 7.30
CA LEU A 538 -5.90 8.54 8.32
C LEU A 538 -4.97 7.61 9.14
N GLY A 539 -3.68 7.50 8.83
CA GLY A 539 -2.79 6.49 9.38
C GLY A 539 -2.44 5.39 8.37
N LEU A 540 -1.20 4.92 8.37
CA LEU A 540 -0.77 3.82 7.50
C LEU A 540 -1.60 2.54 7.77
N PHE A 541 -2.12 1.92 6.71
CA PHE A 541 -2.96 0.72 6.73
C PHE A 541 -4.31 0.82 7.45
N THR A 542 -4.80 2.01 7.80
CA THR A 542 -6.12 2.18 8.43
C THR A 542 -7.26 2.17 7.42
N PHE A 543 -6.98 2.32 6.13
CA PHE A 543 -7.97 2.19 5.07
C PHE A 543 -8.24 0.72 4.75
N VAL A 544 -8.85 0.01 5.69
CA VAL A 544 -9.07 -1.43 5.62
C VAL A 544 -10.15 -1.75 4.57
N PRO A 545 -9.86 -2.56 3.53
CA PRO A 545 -10.81 -2.84 2.45
C PRO A 545 -12.12 -3.51 2.89
N MET A 546 -12.09 -4.22 4.03
CA MET A 546 -13.26 -4.86 4.61
C MET A 546 -14.28 -3.85 5.16
N VAL A 547 -13.84 -2.68 5.62
CA VAL A 547 -14.71 -1.64 6.19
C VAL A 547 -15.00 -0.58 5.13
N TYR A 548 -13.97 -0.08 4.46
CA TYR A 548 -14.12 0.95 3.43
C TYR A 548 -14.44 0.33 2.08
N ARG A 549 -13.42 0.09 1.25
CA ARG A 549 -13.46 -0.62 -0.03
C ARG A 549 -12.04 -0.83 -0.52
N THR A 550 -11.86 -1.67 -1.53
CA THR A 550 -10.54 -1.83 -2.18
C THR A 550 -10.30 -0.69 -3.16
N ILE A 551 -9.16 0.00 -3.06
CA ILE A 551 -8.72 1.02 -4.02
C ILE A 551 -7.57 0.46 -4.84
N ASP A 552 -7.80 0.20 -6.14
CA ASP A 552 -6.78 -0.36 -7.05
C ASP A 552 -5.75 0.70 -7.51
N ASN A 553 -5.23 1.52 -6.59
CA ASN A 553 -4.22 2.55 -6.85
C ASN A 553 -3.43 2.88 -5.58
N GLN A 554 -2.21 2.35 -5.47
CA GLN A 554 -1.34 2.59 -4.31
C GLN A 554 -1.02 4.07 -4.08
N ALA A 555 -0.93 4.90 -5.13
CA ALA A 555 -0.65 6.32 -4.94
C ALA A 555 -1.82 7.04 -4.24
N LEU A 556 -3.06 6.67 -4.57
CA LEU A 556 -4.26 7.17 -3.89
C LEU A 556 -4.35 6.63 -2.46
N VAL A 557 -4.04 5.35 -2.25
CA VAL A 557 -3.98 4.77 -0.89
C VAL A 557 -2.96 5.49 -0.03
N LEU A 558 -1.76 5.80 -0.54
CA LEU A 558 -0.78 6.58 0.22
C LEU A 558 -1.28 7.99 0.56
N LEU A 559 -2.03 8.64 -0.34
CA LEU A 559 -2.61 9.95 -0.07
C LEU A 559 -3.67 9.89 1.04
N LEU A 560 -4.53 8.86 1.03
CA LEU A 560 -5.53 8.62 2.08
C LEU A 560 -4.89 8.31 3.42
N GLU A 561 -3.89 7.43 3.42
CA GLU A 561 -3.34 6.88 4.65
C GLU A 561 -2.28 7.79 5.28
N ILE A 562 -1.30 8.27 4.51
CA ILE A 562 -0.17 9.07 5.03
C ILE A 562 -0.15 10.52 4.54
N GLY A 563 -1.21 10.94 3.85
CA GLY A 563 -1.39 12.31 3.36
C GLY A 563 -0.41 12.70 2.25
N VAL A 564 -0.50 13.97 1.83
CA VAL A 564 0.39 14.54 0.81
C VAL A 564 1.85 14.51 1.30
N VAL A 565 2.10 14.80 2.57
CA VAL A 565 3.47 14.84 3.11
C VAL A 565 4.11 13.45 3.07
N GLY A 566 3.38 12.41 3.49
CA GLY A 566 3.86 11.04 3.49
C GLY A 566 4.03 10.48 2.09
N THR A 567 3.10 10.80 1.19
CA THR A 567 3.16 10.39 -0.20
C THR A 567 4.39 10.98 -0.90
N LEU A 568 4.65 12.28 -0.72
CA LEU A 568 5.85 12.93 -1.25
C LEU A 568 7.13 12.36 -0.64
N ALA A 569 7.14 12.10 0.67
CA ALA A 569 8.26 11.44 1.35
C ALA A 569 8.59 10.07 0.74
N PHE A 570 7.57 9.26 0.49
CA PHE A 570 7.71 7.93 -0.08
C PHE A 570 8.23 7.98 -1.52
N PHE A 571 7.63 8.80 -2.39
CA PHE A 571 8.12 8.92 -3.77
C PHE A 571 9.52 9.56 -3.83
N ALA A 572 9.85 10.50 -2.93
CA ALA A 572 11.20 11.03 -2.82
C ALA A 572 12.22 9.93 -2.45
N LEU A 573 11.89 9.03 -1.52
CA LEU A 573 12.73 7.87 -1.20
C LEU A 573 12.94 6.96 -2.43
N VAL A 574 11.90 6.72 -3.22
CA VAL A 574 12.04 5.93 -4.45
C VAL A 574 12.92 6.63 -5.50
N LEU A 575 12.74 7.94 -5.68
CA LEU A 575 13.60 8.75 -6.55
C LEU A 575 15.05 8.75 -6.08
N VAL A 576 15.31 8.74 -4.76
CA VAL A 576 16.66 8.57 -4.21
C VAL A 576 17.25 7.22 -4.63
N GLY A 577 16.49 6.12 -4.51
CA GLY A 577 16.93 4.80 -4.96
C GLY A 577 17.25 4.74 -6.46
N VAL A 578 16.37 5.30 -7.29
CA VAL A 578 16.57 5.45 -8.75
C VAL A 578 17.82 6.28 -9.05
N GLY A 579 18.00 7.42 -8.38
CA GLY A 579 19.17 8.28 -8.54
C GLY A 579 20.47 7.58 -8.13
N GLN A 580 20.44 6.76 -7.08
CA GLN A 580 21.57 5.93 -6.65
C GLN A 580 21.92 4.86 -7.70
N GLY A 581 20.93 4.17 -8.26
CA GLY A 581 21.14 3.20 -9.34
C GLY A 581 21.70 3.82 -10.62
N ILE A 582 21.16 4.97 -11.05
CA ILE A 582 21.67 5.74 -12.20
C ILE A 582 23.10 6.22 -11.94
N SER A 583 23.41 6.68 -10.72
CA SER A 583 24.77 7.06 -10.34
C SER A 583 25.74 5.89 -10.49
N VAL A 584 25.35 4.68 -10.10
CA VAL A 584 26.18 3.47 -10.26
C VAL A 584 26.34 3.15 -11.75
N HIS A 585 25.25 3.21 -12.53
CA HIS A 585 25.31 2.98 -13.97
C HIS A 585 26.30 3.90 -14.70
N ARG A 586 26.40 5.17 -14.28
CA ARG A 586 27.31 6.16 -14.89
C ARG A 586 28.76 6.03 -14.41
N ARG A 587 28.99 5.57 -13.19
CA ARG A 587 30.30 5.61 -12.50
C ARG A 587 30.93 4.25 -12.24
N GLY A 588 30.21 3.16 -12.50
CA GLY A 588 30.73 1.80 -12.35
C GLY A 588 32.00 1.59 -13.17
N ARG A 589 32.91 0.76 -12.65
CA ARG A 589 34.24 0.56 -13.23
C ARG A 589 34.21 -0.24 -14.52
N ASP A 590 33.40 -1.29 -14.53
CA ASP A 590 33.23 -2.22 -15.63
C ASP A 590 31.76 -2.28 -16.08
N ASP A 591 31.52 -2.96 -17.19
CA ASP A 591 30.17 -3.11 -17.74
C ASP A 591 29.23 -3.87 -16.78
N GLN A 592 29.77 -4.75 -15.94
CA GLN A 592 28.99 -5.55 -15.00
C GLN A 592 28.43 -4.68 -13.86
N GLU A 593 29.27 -3.89 -13.21
CA GLU A 593 28.86 -2.93 -12.18
C GLU A 593 27.85 -1.91 -12.73
N ARG A 594 28.12 -1.37 -13.93
CA ARG A 594 27.23 -0.41 -14.59
C ARG A 594 25.86 -1.02 -14.90
N HIS A 595 25.83 -2.27 -15.35
CA HIS A 595 24.59 -2.97 -15.63
C HIS A 595 23.83 -3.35 -14.35
N ALA A 596 24.52 -3.66 -13.24
CA ALA A 596 23.86 -3.92 -11.97
C ALA A 596 23.07 -2.68 -11.47
N GLY A 597 23.68 -1.49 -11.56
CA GLY A 597 22.99 -0.23 -11.26
C GLY A 597 21.77 0.03 -12.16
N LEU A 598 21.90 -0.25 -13.46
CA LEU A 598 20.80 -0.12 -14.41
C LEU A 598 19.66 -1.13 -14.14
N ALA A 599 19.99 -2.37 -13.79
CA ALA A 599 19.01 -3.41 -13.50
C ALA A 599 18.17 -3.05 -12.26
N VAL A 600 18.79 -2.61 -11.17
CA VAL A 600 18.06 -2.17 -9.97
C VAL A 600 17.22 -0.91 -10.27
N THR A 601 17.73 0.00 -11.10
CA THR A 601 16.97 1.18 -11.54
C THR A 601 15.71 0.77 -12.31
N ALA A 602 15.82 -0.17 -13.25
CA ALA A 602 14.70 -0.69 -14.02
C ALA A 602 13.68 -1.43 -13.13
N SER A 603 14.14 -2.20 -12.13
CA SER A 603 13.29 -2.85 -11.13
C SER A 603 12.51 -1.84 -10.29
N LEU A 604 13.15 -0.75 -9.83
CA LEU A 604 12.47 0.33 -9.10
C LEU A 604 11.45 1.09 -9.96
N ALA A 605 11.77 1.34 -11.24
CA ALA A 605 10.81 1.92 -12.18
C ALA A 605 9.58 1.02 -12.39
N GLY A 606 9.79 -0.30 -12.46
CA GLY A 606 8.71 -1.28 -12.49
C GLY A 606 7.82 -1.22 -11.25
N VAL A 607 8.42 -1.14 -10.06
CA VAL A 607 7.67 -0.97 -8.79
C VAL A 607 6.83 0.30 -8.80
N VAL A 608 7.39 1.45 -9.17
CA VAL A 608 6.64 2.72 -9.25
C VAL A 608 5.48 2.61 -10.24
N THR A 609 5.72 1.96 -11.38
CA THR A 609 4.68 1.72 -12.39
C THR A 609 3.55 0.87 -11.83
N SER A 610 3.85 -0.09 -10.94
CA SER A 610 2.82 -0.91 -10.32
C SER A 610 1.85 -0.11 -9.43
N TYR A 611 2.30 1.02 -8.86
CA TYR A 611 1.53 1.81 -7.90
C TYR A 611 0.34 2.56 -8.50
N ILE A 612 0.35 2.80 -9.81
CA ILE A 612 -0.82 3.35 -10.52
C ILE A 612 -1.77 2.25 -11.00
N THR A 613 -1.43 0.97 -10.78
CA THR A 613 -2.18 -0.16 -11.36
C THR A 613 -2.92 -1.02 -10.33
N PHE A 614 -2.53 -1.01 -9.05
CA PHE A 614 -3.22 -1.66 -7.92
C PHE A 614 -2.62 -1.18 -6.57
N ASP A 615 -3.19 -1.63 -5.45
CA ASP A 615 -2.76 -1.45 -4.06
C ASP A 615 -1.50 -2.27 -3.70
N ALA A 616 -0.40 -1.98 -4.39
CA ALA A 616 0.82 -2.78 -4.35
C ALA A 616 1.45 -3.04 -2.97
N LEU A 617 1.31 -2.15 -1.99
CA LEU A 617 1.84 -2.36 -0.63
C LEU A 617 0.99 -3.31 0.20
N GLY A 618 -0.27 -3.56 -0.17
CA GLY A 618 -1.09 -4.62 0.41
C GLY A 618 -0.58 -6.03 0.05
N PHE A 619 0.20 -6.12 -1.04
CA PHE A 619 0.80 -7.37 -1.52
C PHE A 619 2.22 -7.55 -0.96
N ARG A 620 2.38 -8.59 -0.13
CA ARG A 620 3.57 -8.79 0.72
C ARG A 620 4.86 -8.92 -0.09
N GLN A 621 4.81 -9.61 -1.25
CA GLN A 621 6.00 -9.78 -2.09
C GLN A 621 6.42 -8.46 -2.72
N VAL A 622 5.46 -7.69 -3.24
CA VAL A 622 5.75 -6.40 -3.88
C VAL A 622 6.27 -5.41 -2.85
N ALA A 623 5.61 -5.30 -1.69
CA ALA A 623 6.06 -4.42 -0.61
C ALA A 623 7.48 -4.77 -0.12
N GLY A 624 7.76 -6.05 0.14
CA GLY A 624 9.09 -6.49 0.55
C GLY A 624 10.17 -6.23 -0.51
N LEU A 625 9.85 -6.43 -1.80
CA LEU A 625 10.78 -6.17 -2.90
C LEU A 625 11.05 -4.68 -3.11
N THR A 626 10.07 -3.80 -2.92
CA THR A 626 10.27 -2.34 -2.98
C THR A 626 11.42 -1.93 -2.08
N PHE A 627 11.35 -2.31 -0.80
CA PHE A 627 12.35 -1.91 0.18
C PHE A 627 13.67 -2.68 0.03
N LEU A 628 13.63 -3.92 -0.44
CA LEU A 628 14.85 -4.65 -0.82
C LEU A 628 15.58 -3.95 -1.98
N PHE A 629 14.88 -3.52 -3.04
CA PHE A 629 15.50 -2.81 -4.17
C PHE A 629 16.06 -1.46 -3.77
N LEU A 630 15.38 -0.72 -2.89
CA LEU A 630 15.92 0.49 -2.28
C LEU A 630 17.22 0.21 -1.52
N GLY A 631 17.25 -0.89 -0.74
CA GLY A 631 18.43 -1.38 -0.06
C GLY A 631 19.57 -1.75 -1.01
N LEU A 632 19.28 -2.48 -2.10
CA LEU A 632 20.25 -2.85 -3.13
C LEU A 632 20.84 -1.61 -3.83
N ALA A 633 20.00 -0.62 -4.15
CA ALA A 633 20.44 0.64 -4.74
C ALA A 633 21.42 1.38 -3.81
N GLY A 634 21.08 1.46 -2.52
CA GLY A 634 21.95 2.04 -1.49
C GLY A 634 23.28 1.31 -1.34
N ALA A 635 23.26 -0.03 -1.35
CA ALA A 635 24.45 -0.86 -1.26
C ALA A 635 25.37 -0.70 -2.48
N LEU A 636 24.83 -0.80 -3.71
CA LEU A 636 25.58 -0.60 -4.95
C LEU A 636 26.24 0.77 -4.99
N TRP A 637 25.50 1.81 -4.62
CA TRP A 637 26.01 3.18 -4.56
C TRP A 637 27.14 3.33 -3.53
N GLY A 638 26.99 2.72 -2.35
CA GLY A 638 28.03 2.69 -1.32
C GLY A 638 29.30 1.99 -1.78
N LEU A 639 29.18 0.83 -2.43
CA LEU A 639 30.31 0.05 -2.96
C LEU A 639 31.09 0.84 -4.04
N THR A 640 30.36 1.48 -4.97
CA THR A 640 30.97 2.26 -6.05
C THR A 640 31.79 3.43 -5.51
N ARG A 641 31.26 4.15 -4.49
CA ARG A 641 31.96 5.29 -3.88
C ARG A 641 33.18 4.93 -3.04
N GLN A 642 33.17 3.76 -2.38
CA GLN A 642 34.33 3.31 -1.61
C GLN A 642 35.55 3.13 -2.51
N VAL A 643 35.33 2.59 -3.71
CA VAL A 643 36.41 2.40 -4.68
C VAL A 643 36.96 3.74 -5.20
N GLU A 644 36.09 4.71 -5.53
CA GLU A 644 36.54 6.04 -5.99
C GLU A 644 37.49 6.70 -4.98
N ARG A 645 37.22 6.56 -3.68
CA ARG A 645 38.06 7.14 -2.62
C ARG A 645 39.44 6.48 -2.53
N THR A 646 39.54 5.18 -2.77
CA THR A 646 40.83 4.46 -2.74
C THR A 646 41.73 4.70 -3.95
N HIS A 647 41.22 5.28 -5.04
CA HIS A 647 42.02 5.61 -6.24
C HIS A 647 42.48 7.08 -6.31
N HIS A 648 41.94 7.94 -5.43
CA HIS A 648 42.25 9.38 -5.39
C HIS A 648 43.01 9.82 -4.13
N GLY A 649 43.29 8.89 -3.21
CA GLY A 649 44.24 9.07 -2.10
C GLY A 649 45.47 8.24 -2.38
#